data_AF-A0A7V2MI16-F1
#
_entry.id   AF-A0A7V2MI16-F1
#
_cell.length_a   1.000
_cell.length_b   1.000
_cell.length_c   1.000
_cell.angle_alpha   90.00
_cell.angle_beta   90.00
_cell.angle_gamma   90.00
#
_symmetry.space_group_name_H-M   'P 1'
#
loop_
_entity.id
_entity.type
_entity.pdbx_description
1 polymer ?
#
loop_
_entity_poly.entity_id
_entity_poly.type
_entity_poly.pdbx_seq_one_letter_code
_entity_poly.pdbx_strand_id
1 'polypeptide(L)'
;MAGSFLCLLLAIHSFTHRPRSDGVVWLNPPAAHRVEEFGGGYDPAIDAPALRRGAATQGDAEFAFERKGRHFVEVFLAADAAAKTSFLLEAGGKTVDRRFEASPLPDRLRPRRGVKRVDLMAWVDGPATLTVRARAGPYLVSAIRWTPDAEFEQTMVPRWLARARWLQANALYEYRHESPMARPNYLRQLHDRLRFSARPDVRREATIGLARAYYWAAAENHEPADIARAGELIEECLRVAPDDPAVRQMASAFCAASNSGGPMPSGPFCAKVKPVAWDAGIPSAPPGAPEWAVAQRVVKRRMDAITRWWVEERQQPNGELGGAWGDDVEILRQWGPLALGLGSEVAARGIARIADGLWSSGRLVNGYDRDISDVEHSSEPSTDTQPLLAALRPDDPRIVARLAETAACAENWIGRQRDGLFRFHTSWFNCRERDRSPARALDVHLNVRAMGPALWYAFLTRDPRVTDLLVRWAESWLAAMRSTAHGKPAGMIPPALRAADGGYLIGSDRWDKPDAEWDYFQWSPRSQEAIVSLFEAAADLTGDARWRQAAEEGKRAARLEDPAIPDPATLARLAREMGDRLGVNYDMLTREVLYTDRVYYRFEPAYQAALFGGEPPRGERYPRFAVTWEPSAAEYARLMTRAAPDGLSLRLYSFEPAASAAALRIWRLRPGAYRWRIRETGQHGDVAVTRLPVRVEIPLAARRETTVDFTAR
;
A
#
# COMPACT_ATOMS: atom_id res chain seq x y z
N MET A 1 15.32 -35.71 16.23
CA MET A 1 16.29 -36.68 15.67
C MET A 1 16.95 -36.03 14.47
N ALA A 2 18.24 -35.74 14.58
CA ALA A 2 19.03 -35.08 13.56
C ALA A 2 19.32 -36.07 12.41
N GLY A 3 18.64 -35.87 11.28
CA GLY A 3 18.98 -36.54 10.03
C GLY A 3 20.20 -35.87 9.41
N SER A 4 21.22 -36.68 9.12
CA SER A 4 22.49 -36.28 8.52
C SER A 4 22.30 -35.52 7.20
N PHE A 5 22.44 -34.20 7.24
CA PHE A 5 22.61 -33.38 6.04
C PHE A 5 24.02 -33.59 5.49
N LEU A 6 24.17 -34.28 4.36
CA LEU A 6 25.42 -34.21 3.59
C LEU A 6 25.43 -32.91 2.77
N CYS A 7 25.39 -31.77 3.47
CA CYS A 7 25.49 -30.45 2.85
C CYS A 7 26.96 -30.07 2.78
N LEU A 8 27.70 -30.54 1.77
CA LEU A 8 29.05 -30.02 1.53
C LEU A 8 28.95 -28.74 0.69
N LEU A 9 28.57 -27.65 1.34
CA LEU A 9 28.80 -26.31 0.85
C LEU A 9 30.31 -26.18 0.52
N LEU A 10 30.66 -25.49 -0.56
CA LEU A 10 31.93 -24.76 -0.60
C LEU A 10 31.84 -23.71 0.53
N ALA A 11 32.01 -24.12 1.78
CA ALA A 11 32.17 -23.20 2.89
C ALA A 11 33.53 -22.54 2.64
N ILE A 12 33.49 -21.27 2.24
CA ILE A 12 34.67 -20.46 1.95
C ILE A 12 35.37 -20.10 3.26
N HIS A 13 35.82 -21.10 4.00
CA HIS A 13 36.35 -20.98 5.36
C HIS A 13 37.81 -21.42 5.48
N SER A 14 38.43 -21.98 4.44
CA SER A 14 39.85 -22.36 4.47
C SER A 14 40.37 -22.68 3.06
N PHE A 15 40.99 -21.74 2.35
CA PHE A 15 41.61 -22.00 1.04
C PHE A 15 43.02 -21.41 0.94
N THR A 16 44.03 -22.27 1.13
CA THR A 16 45.42 -21.98 0.75
C THR A 16 45.81 -22.60 -0.61
N HIS A 17 44.89 -23.33 -1.28
CA HIS A 17 44.94 -23.73 -2.70
C HIS A 17 43.50 -23.92 -3.22
N ARG A 18 43.30 -23.96 -4.56
CA ARG A 18 41.99 -23.97 -5.28
C ARG A 18 40.82 -24.47 -4.43
N PRO A 19 39.76 -23.66 -4.22
CA PRO A 19 38.60 -24.06 -3.46
C PRO A 19 38.00 -25.40 -3.93
N ARG A 20 38.01 -26.40 -3.05
CA ARG A 20 37.50 -27.76 -3.33
C ARG A 20 36.52 -28.20 -2.24
N SER A 21 35.31 -28.56 -2.64
CA SER A 21 34.38 -29.37 -1.86
C SER A 21 34.25 -30.75 -2.53
N ASP A 22 33.57 -31.71 -1.90
CA ASP A 22 33.43 -33.07 -2.40
C ASP A 22 32.68 -33.09 -3.74
N GLY A 23 33.44 -33.12 -4.84
CA GLY A 23 32.95 -33.18 -6.21
C GLY A 23 32.75 -31.84 -6.92
N VAL A 24 33.16 -30.69 -6.34
CA VAL A 24 33.18 -29.40 -7.04
C VAL A 24 34.51 -28.69 -6.84
N VAL A 25 35.13 -28.26 -7.95
CA VAL A 25 36.41 -27.55 -7.95
C VAL A 25 36.24 -26.21 -8.65
N TRP A 26 36.54 -25.10 -7.96
CA TRP A 26 36.59 -23.79 -8.61
C TRP A 26 37.84 -23.70 -9.49
N LEU A 27 37.63 -23.57 -10.81
CA LEU A 27 38.70 -23.58 -11.82
C LEU A 27 39.45 -22.25 -11.91
N ASN A 28 38.74 -21.14 -11.72
CA ASN A 28 39.25 -19.78 -11.83
C ASN A 28 38.90 -18.91 -10.60
N PRO A 29 39.32 -19.29 -9.38
CA PRO A 29 39.00 -18.52 -8.18
C PRO A 29 39.62 -17.11 -8.24
N PRO A 30 38.97 -16.08 -7.66
CA PRO A 30 39.47 -14.71 -7.64
C PRO A 30 40.83 -14.61 -6.92
N ALA A 31 41.73 -13.79 -7.47
CA ALA A 31 43.10 -13.63 -6.96
C ALA A 31 43.17 -12.96 -5.57
N ALA A 32 42.20 -12.10 -5.24
CA ALA A 32 42.06 -11.48 -3.93
C ALA A 32 40.95 -12.18 -3.13
N HIS A 33 41.32 -12.76 -1.99
CA HIS A 33 40.40 -13.49 -1.11
C HIS A 33 39.59 -12.51 -0.25
N ARG A 34 38.50 -11.98 -0.81
CA ARG A 34 37.53 -11.18 -0.05
C ARG A 34 36.23 -11.99 0.12
N VAL A 35 35.98 -12.42 1.35
CA VAL A 35 34.69 -12.99 1.75
C VAL A 35 33.88 -11.89 2.39
N GLU A 36 32.69 -11.66 1.87
CA GLU A 36 31.78 -10.65 2.38
C GLU A 36 30.60 -11.33 3.07
N GLU A 37 30.26 -10.86 4.27
CA GLU A 37 28.97 -11.14 4.89
C GLU A 37 27.91 -10.22 4.34
N PHE A 38 26.72 -10.75 4.13
CA PHE A 38 25.57 -9.99 3.68
C PHE A 38 24.28 -10.47 4.33
N GLY A 39 23.35 -9.51 4.52
CA GLY A 39 22.03 -9.76 5.11
C GLY A 39 21.03 -10.44 4.17
N GLY A 40 19.81 -10.62 4.65
CA GLY A 40 18.68 -11.23 3.94
C GLY A 40 18.36 -12.66 4.38
N GLY A 41 17.15 -13.13 4.08
CA GLY A 41 16.67 -14.46 4.46
C GLY A 41 16.21 -15.27 3.27
N TYR A 42 16.73 -16.50 3.14
CA TYR A 42 15.99 -17.56 2.46
C TYR A 42 14.89 -18.06 3.41
N ASP A 43 13.87 -18.72 2.88
CA ASP A 43 12.92 -19.43 3.74
C ASP A 43 13.71 -20.41 4.63
N PRO A 44 13.36 -20.59 5.92
CA PRO A 44 14.08 -21.50 6.80
C PRO A 44 14.19 -22.95 6.31
N ALA A 45 13.32 -23.40 5.39
CA ALA A 45 13.45 -24.72 4.74
C ALA A 45 14.56 -24.78 3.68
N ILE A 46 15.13 -23.65 3.29
CA ILE A 46 16.23 -23.48 2.32
C ILE A 46 17.47 -22.90 3.00
N ASP A 47 17.28 -21.96 3.94
CA ASP A 47 18.34 -21.15 4.55
C ASP A 47 19.40 -22.02 5.24
N ALA A 48 20.65 -21.67 5.01
CA ALA A 48 21.80 -22.25 5.69
C ALA A 48 22.77 -21.12 6.02
N PRO A 49 23.46 -21.13 7.19
CA PRO A 49 24.37 -20.04 7.58
C PRO A 49 25.43 -19.70 6.53
N ALA A 50 25.88 -20.68 5.75
CA ALA A 50 26.84 -20.47 4.66
C ALA A 50 26.32 -19.58 3.53
N LEU A 51 24.99 -19.49 3.34
CA LEU A 51 24.37 -18.64 2.32
C LEU A 51 24.41 -17.13 2.65
N ARG A 52 24.96 -16.77 3.82
CA ARG A 52 25.10 -15.38 4.29
C ARG A 52 26.50 -14.82 4.07
N ARG A 53 27.38 -15.60 3.43
CA ARG A 53 28.76 -15.26 3.10
C ARG A 53 29.03 -15.62 1.65
N GLY A 54 29.91 -14.89 0.98
CA GLY A 54 30.31 -15.23 -0.39
C GLY A 54 31.64 -14.63 -0.80
N ALA A 55 32.28 -15.26 -1.79
CA ALA A 55 33.53 -14.79 -2.36
C ALA A 55 33.25 -13.77 -3.45
N ALA A 56 33.92 -12.62 -3.37
CA ALA A 56 33.82 -11.57 -4.37
C ALA A 56 34.43 -12.01 -5.71
N THR A 57 33.62 -11.99 -6.74
CA THR A 57 33.94 -12.45 -8.10
C THR A 57 33.64 -11.35 -9.11
N GLN A 58 34.48 -11.28 -10.14
CA GLN A 58 34.31 -10.39 -11.28
C GLN A 58 34.50 -11.19 -12.56
N GLY A 59 33.60 -11.04 -13.53
CA GLY A 59 33.58 -11.85 -14.74
C GLY A 59 32.99 -13.25 -14.52
N ASP A 60 33.32 -14.17 -15.41
CA ASP A 60 32.77 -15.53 -15.41
C ASP A 60 33.37 -16.38 -14.29
N ALA A 61 32.53 -17.13 -13.56
CA ALA A 61 32.98 -18.11 -12.56
C ALA A 61 32.83 -19.53 -13.11
N GLU A 62 33.93 -20.27 -13.16
CA GLU A 62 34.00 -21.61 -13.74
C GLU A 62 34.29 -22.66 -12.68
N PHE A 63 33.52 -23.74 -12.71
CA PHE A 63 33.62 -24.85 -11.76
C PHE A 63 33.64 -26.17 -12.52
N ALA A 64 34.53 -27.08 -12.13
CA ALA A 64 34.43 -28.49 -12.52
C ALA A 64 33.50 -29.20 -11.53
N PHE A 65 32.44 -29.80 -12.06
CA PHE A 65 31.53 -30.67 -11.35
C PHE A 65 31.92 -32.13 -11.63
N GLU A 66 32.52 -32.80 -10.65
CA GLU A 66 33.17 -34.11 -10.80
C GLU A 66 32.23 -35.28 -10.44
N ARG A 67 31.02 -35.01 -9.92
CA ARG A 67 30.06 -36.05 -9.53
C ARG A 67 29.47 -36.76 -10.74
N LYS A 68 29.31 -38.08 -10.65
CA LYS A 68 28.69 -38.88 -11.71
C LYS A 68 27.19 -38.99 -11.53
N GLY A 69 26.44 -38.87 -12.62
CA GLY A 69 24.99 -39.01 -12.64
C GLY A 69 24.26 -37.67 -12.55
N ARG A 70 22.93 -37.75 -12.49
CA ARG A 70 22.04 -36.59 -12.57
C ARG A 70 21.84 -35.94 -11.20
N HIS A 71 22.12 -34.65 -11.12
CA HIS A 71 22.01 -33.87 -9.90
C HIS A 71 21.25 -32.57 -10.14
N PHE A 72 20.42 -32.17 -9.18
CA PHE A 72 19.87 -30.83 -9.12
C PHE A 72 20.93 -29.92 -8.53
N VAL A 73 21.44 -28.99 -9.32
CA VAL A 73 22.51 -28.05 -8.95
C VAL A 73 21.90 -26.66 -8.75
N GLU A 74 22.25 -26.04 -7.63
CA GLU A 74 21.89 -24.67 -7.27
C GLU A 74 23.17 -23.86 -7.04
N VAL A 75 23.30 -22.73 -7.72
CA VAL A 75 24.38 -21.77 -7.53
C VAL A 75 23.78 -20.51 -6.90
N PHE A 76 24.21 -20.23 -5.67
CA PHE A 76 23.73 -19.11 -4.86
C PHE A 76 24.64 -17.91 -5.05
N LEU A 77 24.07 -16.83 -5.54
CA LEU A 77 24.77 -15.59 -5.80
C LEU A 77 24.15 -14.43 -5.00
N ALA A 78 24.97 -13.44 -4.73
CA ALA A 78 24.55 -12.15 -4.19
C ALA A 78 25.17 -11.03 -5.03
N ALA A 79 24.39 -10.02 -5.38
CA ALA A 79 24.87 -8.86 -6.13
C ALA A 79 24.33 -7.57 -5.50
N ASP A 80 24.99 -6.45 -5.78
CA ASP A 80 24.44 -5.15 -5.41
C ASP A 80 23.07 -4.97 -6.09
N ALA A 81 22.04 -4.62 -5.31
CA ALA A 81 20.70 -4.38 -5.84
C ALA A 81 20.66 -3.21 -6.85
N ALA A 82 21.61 -2.26 -6.77
CA ALA A 82 21.78 -1.20 -7.75
C ALA A 82 22.37 -1.69 -9.08
N ALA A 83 23.13 -2.80 -9.06
CA ALA A 83 23.75 -3.33 -10.26
C ALA A 83 22.70 -4.04 -11.14
N LYS A 84 22.56 -3.55 -12.38
CA LYS A 84 21.73 -4.20 -13.41
C LYS A 84 22.45 -5.40 -14.03
N THR A 85 22.70 -6.42 -13.23
CA THR A 85 23.44 -7.61 -13.66
C THR A 85 22.51 -8.75 -14.00
N SER A 86 22.56 -9.22 -15.25
CA SER A 86 21.94 -10.49 -15.66
C SER A 86 22.91 -11.65 -15.43
N PHE A 87 22.39 -12.76 -14.94
CA PHE A 87 23.16 -13.97 -14.67
C PHE A 87 22.72 -15.13 -15.56
N LEU A 88 23.68 -15.91 -16.05
CA LEU A 88 23.47 -17.14 -16.82
C LEU A 88 24.21 -18.28 -16.13
N LEU A 89 23.59 -19.46 -16.09
CA LEU A 89 24.27 -20.70 -15.76
C LEU A 89 24.43 -21.51 -17.03
N GLU A 90 25.65 -21.93 -17.33
CA GLU A 90 25.96 -22.91 -18.36
C GLU A 90 26.41 -24.21 -17.73
N ALA A 91 25.95 -25.33 -18.27
CA ALA A 91 26.42 -26.67 -17.93
C ALA A 91 26.80 -27.41 -19.21
N GLY A 92 28.05 -27.87 -19.30
CA GLY A 92 28.55 -28.54 -20.51
C GLY A 92 28.50 -27.66 -21.77
N GLY A 93 28.72 -26.35 -21.61
CA GLY A 93 28.73 -25.37 -22.71
C GLY A 93 27.34 -24.94 -23.21
N LYS A 94 26.25 -25.33 -22.54
CA LYS A 94 24.88 -24.90 -22.87
C LYS A 94 24.32 -24.07 -21.74
N THR A 95 23.66 -22.95 -22.06
CA THR A 95 22.88 -22.19 -21.08
C THR A 95 21.70 -23.03 -20.57
N VAL A 96 21.67 -23.28 -19.27
CA VAL A 96 20.65 -24.09 -18.59
C VAL A 96 19.74 -23.28 -17.66
N ASP A 97 20.17 -22.09 -17.22
CA ASP A 97 19.32 -21.14 -16.50
C ASP A 97 19.72 -19.69 -16.83
N ARG A 98 18.76 -18.77 -16.70
CA ARG A 98 18.94 -17.34 -16.93
C ARG A 98 18.09 -16.54 -15.95
N ARG A 99 18.69 -15.54 -15.29
CA ARG A 99 18.04 -14.70 -14.29
C ARG A 99 18.34 -13.22 -14.48
N PHE A 100 17.36 -12.39 -14.13
CA PHE A 100 17.46 -10.92 -14.07
C PHE A 100 17.93 -10.27 -15.38
N GLU A 101 17.29 -10.65 -16.49
CA GLU A 101 17.45 -9.91 -17.73
C GLU A 101 17.03 -8.45 -17.51
N ALA A 102 17.88 -7.52 -17.97
CA ALA A 102 17.57 -6.11 -17.92
C ALA A 102 16.35 -5.83 -18.81
N SER A 103 15.33 -5.20 -18.23
CA SER A 103 14.23 -4.64 -19.01
C SER A 103 14.74 -3.45 -19.82
N PRO A 104 14.34 -3.29 -21.09
CA PRO A 104 14.64 -2.09 -21.86
C PRO A 104 13.85 -0.86 -21.38
N LEU A 105 12.82 -1.06 -20.55
CA LEU A 105 12.03 0.02 -19.97
C LEU A 105 12.77 0.67 -18.78
N PRO A 106 12.61 1.99 -18.57
CA PRO A 106 13.20 2.66 -17.43
C PRO A 106 12.63 2.10 -16.12
N ASP A 107 13.52 1.97 -15.12
CA ASP A 107 13.11 1.61 -13.76
C ASP A 107 12.43 2.82 -13.08
N ARG A 108 11.73 2.55 -11.98
CA ARG A 108 11.25 3.60 -11.07
C ARG A 108 12.41 4.37 -10.43
N LEU A 109 12.23 5.66 -10.16
CA LEU A 109 13.18 6.46 -9.38
C LEU A 109 13.05 6.07 -7.90
N ARG A 110 13.74 4.98 -7.57
CA ARG A 110 13.84 4.41 -6.23
C ARG A 110 15.31 4.04 -6.00
N PRO A 111 15.91 4.42 -4.85
CA PRO A 111 17.23 3.93 -4.51
C PRO A 111 17.15 2.42 -4.31
N ARG A 112 17.81 1.68 -5.20
CA ARG A 112 18.04 0.24 -4.99
C ARG A 112 19.29 0.11 -4.13
N ARG A 113 19.09 -0.17 -2.84
CA ARG A 113 20.18 -0.37 -1.87
C ARG A 113 20.16 -1.80 -1.36
N GLY A 114 21.33 -2.27 -0.93
CA GLY A 114 21.48 -3.58 -0.31
C GLY A 114 21.84 -4.68 -1.31
N VAL A 115 21.65 -5.92 -0.87
CA VAL A 115 22.09 -7.11 -1.60
C VAL A 115 20.89 -7.84 -2.17
N LYS A 116 20.94 -8.11 -3.46
CA LYS A 116 19.98 -8.94 -4.19
C LYS A 116 20.52 -10.37 -4.29
N ARG A 117 19.70 -11.34 -3.88
CA ARG A 117 20.02 -12.76 -4.01
C ARG A 117 19.55 -13.32 -5.35
N VAL A 118 20.37 -14.16 -5.96
CA VAL A 118 20.09 -14.81 -7.23
C VAL A 118 20.40 -16.30 -7.09
N ASP A 119 19.41 -17.13 -7.39
CA ASP A 119 19.56 -18.59 -7.42
C ASP A 119 19.57 -19.03 -8.89
N LEU A 120 20.68 -19.58 -9.36
CA LEU A 120 20.75 -20.26 -10.65
C LEU A 120 20.57 -21.76 -10.43
N MET A 121 19.67 -22.40 -11.18
CA MET A 121 19.26 -23.77 -10.89
C MET A 121 19.13 -24.61 -12.17
N ALA A 122 19.65 -25.84 -12.15
CA ALA A 122 19.55 -26.75 -13.28
C ALA A 122 19.68 -28.22 -12.87
N TRP A 123 19.12 -29.12 -13.70
CA TRP A 123 19.55 -30.51 -13.71
C TRP A 123 20.88 -30.62 -14.47
N VAL A 124 21.88 -31.25 -13.87
CA VAL A 124 23.22 -31.45 -14.44
C VAL A 124 23.58 -32.92 -14.39
N ASP A 125 23.89 -33.49 -15.56
CA ASP A 125 24.48 -34.82 -15.69
C ASP A 125 26.01 -34.68 -15.63
N GLY A 126 26.60 -35.10 -14.52
CA GLY A 126 28.04 -34.98 -14.31
C GLY A 126 28.84 -36.22 -14.75
N PRO A 127 30.16 -36.07 -14.99
CA PRO A 127 30.95 -34.86 -14.78
C PRO A 127 30.71 -33.78 -15.85
N ALA A 128 30.71 -32.51 -15.45
CA ALA A 128 30.45 -31.37 -16.34
C ALA A 128 31.22 -30.11 -15.90
N THR A 129 31.40 -29.17 -16.82
CA THR A 129 31.83 -27.81 -16.47
C THR A 129 30.61 -26.94 -16.24
N LEU A 130 30.59 -26.21 -15.12
CA LEU A 130 29.60 -25.19 -14.79
C LEU A 130 30.22 -23.82 -14.97
N THR A 131 29.55 -22.93 -15.69
CA THR A 131 29.99 -21.55 -15.87
C THR A 131 28.86 -20.59 -15.49
N VAL A 132 29.12 -19.73 -14.51
CA VAL A 132 28.26 -18.58 -14.21
C VAL A 132 28.76 -17.40 -15.03
N ARG A 133 27.93 -16.91 -15.96
CA ARG A 133 28.24 -15.67 -16.69
C ARG A 133 27.50 -14.49 -16.08
N ALA A 134 28.20 -13.38 -15.90
CA ALA A 134 27.65 -12.12 -15.39
C ALA A 134 27.96 -10.98 -16.37
N ARG A 135 26.92 -10.32 -16.92
CA ARG A 135 27.11 -9.30 -17.98
C ARG A 135 27.73 -7.98 -17.50
N ALA A 136 27.75 -7.68 -16.20
CA ALA A 136 28.40 -6.51 -15.63
C ALA A 136 28.48 -6.58 -14.09
N GLY A 137 29.47 -5.89 -13.49
CA GLY A 137 29.55 -5.65 -12.04
C GLY A 137 30.10 -6.81 -11.20
N PRO A 138 30.66 -6.52 -10.02
CA PRO A 138 31.08 -7.54 -9.07
C PRO A 138 29.86 -8.23 -8.46
N TYR A 139 30.02 -9.50 -8.12
CA TYR A 139 29.01 -10.30 -7.41
C TYR A 139 29.71 -11.27 -6.46
N LEU A 140 28.95 -11.82 -5.54
CA LEU A 140 29.40 -12.81 -4.58
C LEU A 140 28.92 -14.19 -5.03
N VAL A 141 29.83 -15.16 -5.13
CA VAL A 141 29.45 -16.58 -5.17
C VAL A 141 29.39 -17.06 -3.73
N SER A 142 28.17 -17.35 -3.25
CA SER A 142 27.94 -17.76 -1.88
C SER A 142 28.14 -19.26 -1.68
N ALA A 143 27.51 -20.07 -2.53
CA ALA A 143 27.60 -21.51 -2.46
C ALA A 143 27.20 -22.17 -3.78
N ILE A 144 27.67 -23.40 -3.96
CA ILE A 144 27.12 -24.35 -4.93
C ILE A 144 26.61 -25.55 -4.14
N ARG A 145 25.34 -25.89 -4.32
CA ARG A 145 24.69 -27.06 -3.74
C ARG A 145 24.31 -28.02 -4.86
N TRP A 146 24.49 -29.32 -4.65
CA TRP A 146 24.02 -30.35 -5.57
C TRP A 146 23.28 -31.43 -4.79
N THR A 147 22.18 -31.94 -5.35
CA THR A 147 21.35 -32.99 -4.74
C THR A 147 21.12 -34.08 -5.79
N PRO A 148 21.42 -35.36 -5.52
CA PRO A 148 21.07 -36.45 -6.43
C PRO A 148 19.57 -36.49 -6.72
N ASP A 149 19.19 -36.90 -7.94
CA ASP A 149 17.79 -36.96 -8.39
C ASP A 149 16.86 -37.64 -7.36
N ALA A 150 17.23 -38.85 -6.94
CA ALA A 150 16.44 -39.62 -5.96
C ALA A 150 16.26 -38.89 -4.62
N GLU A 151 17.30 -38.23 -4.12
CA GLU A 151 17.24 -37.49 -2.84
C GLU A 151 16.39 -36.23 -2.98
N PHE A 152 16.50 -35.53 -4.11
CA PHE A 152 15.68 -34.36 -4.43
C PHE A 152 14.20 -34.71 -4.37
N GLU A 153 13.78 -35.80 -5.05
CA GLU A 153 12.38 -36.22 -5.08
C GLU A 153 11.89 -36.78 -3.74
N GLN A 154 12.70 -37.56 -3.04
CA GLN A 154 12.27 -38.26 -1.82
C GLN A 154 12.29 -37.35 -0.59
N THR A 155 13.19 -36.37 -0.55
CA THR A 155 13.44 -35.58 0.66
C THR A 155 13.12 -34.11 0.49
N MET A 156 13.61 -33.48 -0.59
CA MET A 156 13.49 -32.03 -0.76
C MET A 156 12.09 -31.62 -1.21
N VAL A 157 11.55 -32.30 -2.22
CA VAL A 157 10.23 -32.00 -2.79
C VAL A 157 9.11 -32.06 -1.73
N PRO A 158 8.95 -33.13 -0.93
CA PRO A 158 7.87 -33.18 0.06
C PRO A 158 7.98 -32.07 1.11
N ARG A 159 9.19 -31.77 1.57
CA ARG A 159 9.45 -30.73 2.57
C ARG A 159 9.12 -29.34 2.03
N TRP A 160 9.63 -28.99 0.84
CA TRP A 160 9.38 -27.69 0.25
C TRP A 160 7.93 -27.52 -0.18
N LEU A 161 7.28 -28.57 -0.69
CA LEU A 161 5.86 -28.55 -1.05
C LEU A 161 4.99 -28.33 0.19
N ALA A 162 5.26 -29.04 1.28
CA ALA A 162 4.53 -28.84 2.54
C ALA A 162 4.70 -27.40 3.06
N ARG A 163 5.93 -26.86 3.01
CA ARG A 163 6.21 -25.49 3.42
C ARG A 163 5.53 -24.46 2.51
N ALA A 164 5.56 -24.64 1.20
CA ALA A 164 4.91 -23.75 0.23
C ALA A 164 3.39 -23.73 0.42
N ARG A 165 2.76 -24.90 0.56
CA ARG A 165 1.32 -25.01 0.88
C ARG A 165 0.96 -24.31 2.19
N TRP A 166 1.79 -24.48 3.22
CA TRP A 166 1.60 -23.78 4.49
C TRP A 166 1.68 -22.27 4.32
N LEU A 167 2.69 -21.75 3.61
CA LEU A 167 2.84 -20.32 3.34
C LEU A 167 1.74 -19.76 2.43
N GLN A 168 1.15 -20.57 1.56
CA GLN A 168 0.01 -20.15 0.74
C GLN A 168 -1.25 -20.01 1.60
N ALA A 169 -1.49 -20.95 2.53
CA ALA A 169 -2.67 -20.94 3.38
C ALA A 169 -2.55 -20.03 4.62
N ASN A 170 -1.33 -19.73 5.07
CA ASN A 170 -1.06 -19.01 6.29
C ASN A 170 -0.16 -17.80 6.01
N ALA A 171 -0.51 -16.67 6.60
CA ALA A 171 0.40 -15.54 6.60
C ALA A 171 1.38 -15.58 7.77
N LEU A 172 2.37 -14.73 7.65
CA LEU A 172 3.32 -14.44 8.70
C LEU A 172 2.88 -13.18 9.44
N TYR A 173 3.19 -13.10 10.73
CA TYR A 173 2.77 -12.00 11.60
C TYR A 173 3.91 -11.50 12.49
N GLU A 174 3.97 -10.18 12.69
CA GLU A 174 5.03 -9.56 13.49
C GLU A 174 4.94 -9.96 14.96
N TYR A 175 3.73 -10.08 15.52
CA TYR A 175 3.56 -10.55 16.91
C TYR A 175 4.09 -11.96 17.18
N ARG A 176 4.35 -12.75 16.13
CA ARG A 176 4.99 -14.07 16.21
C ARG A 176 6.49 -14.02 15.93
N HIS A 177 7.07 -12.82 15.85
CA HIS A 177 8.46 -12.59 15.44
C HIS A 177 8.77 -13.10 14.04
N GLU A 178 7.77 -13.10 13.15
CA GLU A 178 7.92 -13.43 11.74
C GLU A 178 8.02 -12.15 10.90
N SER A 179 8.46 -12.27 9.65
CA SER A 179 8.51 -11.15 8.71
C SER A 179 7.43 -11.33 7.63
N PRO A 180 6.28 -10.62 7.72
CA PRO A 180 5.25 -10.63 6.69
C PRO A 180 5.80 -10.37 5.28
N MET A 181 6.68 -9.38 5.16
CA MET A 181 7.35 -8.99 3.91
C MET A 181 8.23 -10.08 3.30
N ALA A 182 8.65 -11.09 4.07
CA ALA A 182 9.44 -12.18 3.53
C ALA A 182 8.59 -13.26 2.82
N ARG A 183 7.30 -13.36 3.14
CA ARG A 183 6.39 -14.41 2.65
C ARG A 183 6.34 -14.50 1.11
N PRO A 184 6.17 -13.40 0.36
CA PRO A 184 6.14 -13.46 -1.11
C PRO A 184 7.46 -13.99 -1.68
N ASN A 185 8.59 -13.57 -1.09
CA ASN A 185 9.90 -14.02 -1.50
C ASN A 185 10.11 -15.52 -1.23
N TYR A 186 9.67 -16.01 -0.06
CA TYR A 186 9.74 -17.44 0.28
C TYR A 186 8.90 -18.30 -0.65
N LEU A 187 7.69 -17.86 -1.02
CA LEU A 187 6.86 -18.54 -2.00
C LEU A 187 7.55 -18.64 -3.37
N ARG A 188 8.20 -17.56 -3.85
CA ARG A 188 9.00 -17.60 -5.08
C ARG A 188 10.14 -18.63 -4.97
N GLN A 189 10.92 -18.57 -3.90
CA GLN A 189 12.09 -19.46 -3.71
C GLN A 189 11.69 -20.94 -3.71
N LEU A 190 10.59 -21.29 -3.04
CA LEU A 190 10.12 -22.67 -2.92
C LEU A 190 9.49 -23.18 -4.22
N HIS A 191 8.56 -22.41 -4.81
CA HIS A 191 7.88 -22.84 -6.02
C HIS A 191 8.82 -22.92 -7.22
N ASP A 192 9.80 -22.02 -7.33
CA ASP A 192 10.77 -22.08 -8.43
C ASP A 192 11.61 -23.36 -8.39
N ARG A 193 11.97 -23.85 -7.20
CA ARG A 193 12.65 -25.16 -7.01
C ARG A 193 11.73 -26.34 -7.31
N LEU A 194 10.49 -26.29 -6.84
CA LEU A 194 9.52 -27.38 -7.03
C LEU A 194 9.19 -27.66 -8.50
N ARG A 195 9.39 -26.68 -9.41
CA ARG A 195 9.24 -26.88 -10.86
C ARG A 195 10.22 -27.89 -11.45
N PHE A 196 11.33 -28.20 -10.77
CA PHE A 196 12.30 -29.21 -11.20
C PHE A 196 11.87 -30.65 -10.90
N SER A 197 10.79 -30.86 -10.14
CA SER A 197 10.33 -32.20 -9.80
C SER A 197 9.93 -33.02 -11.03
N ALA A 198 10.25 -34.31 -11.04
CA ALA A 198 9.79 -35.29 -12.00
C ALA A 198 8.27 -35.53 -11.94
N ARG A 199 7.62 -35.18 -10.81
CA ARG A 199 6.17 -35.31 -10.59
C ARG A 199 5.35 -34.22 -11.30
N PRO A 200 4.48 -34.57 -12.28
CA PRO A 200 3.71 -33.57 -13.03
C PRO A 200 2.74 -32.75 -12.17
N ASP A 201 2.14 -33.35 -11.15
CA ASP A 201 1.24 -32.68 -10.21
C ASP A 201 1.98 -31.60 -9.39
N VAL A 202 3.19 -31.92 -8.93
CA VAL A 202 4.06 -30.97 -8.21
C VAL A 202 4.46 -29.82 -9.12
N ARG A 203 4.87 -30.09 -10.37
CA ARG A 203 5.21 -29.02 -11.32
C ARG A 203 4.03 -28.11 -11.63
N ARG A 204 2.83 -28.68 -11.81
CA ARG A 204 1.61 -27.91 -12.05
C ARG A 204 1.33 -26.96 -10.88
N GLU A 205 1.35 -27.47 -9.65
CA GLU A 205 1.14 -26.66 -8.45
C GLU A 205 2.24 -25.60 -8.29
N ALA A 206 3.49 -25.96 -8.57
CA ALA A 206 4.62 -25.05 -8.51
C ALA A 206 4.51 -23.91 -9.53
N THR A 207 4.09 -24.18 -10.77
CA THR A 207 3.84 -23.14 -11.78
C THR A 207 2.74 -22.17 -11.32
N ILE A 208 1.63 -22.69 -10.76
CA ILE A 208 0.56 -21.85 -10.22
C ILE A 208 1.04 -20.99 -9.04
N GLY A 209 1.72 -21.60 -8.06
CA GLY A 209 2.24 -20.89 -6.89
C GLY A 209 3.29 -19.83 -7.24
N LEU A 210 4.14 -20.11 -8.23
CA LEU A 210 5.11 -19.14 -8.73
C LEU A 210 4.41 -17.96 -9.43
N ALA A 211 3.38 -18.24 -10.24
CA ALA A 211 2.56 -17.20 -10.86
C ALA A 211 1.87 -16.31 -9.82
N ARG A 212 1.31 -16.89 -8.74
CA ARG A 212 0.74 -16.12 -7.62
C ARG A 212 1.76 -15.19 -6.99
N ALA A 213 2.94 -15.70 -6.68
CA ALA A 213 3.98 -14.90 -6.02
C ALA A 213 4.49 -13.75 -6.91
N TYR A 214 4.64 -13.99 -8.22
CA TYR A 214 5.02 -12.94 -9.17
C TYR A 214 3.89 -11.96 -9.49
N TYR A 215 2.64 -12.41 -9.52
CA TYR A 215 1.48 -11.52 -9.62
C TYR A 215 1.53 -10.45 -8.54
N TRP A 216 1.72 -10.85 -7.29
CA TRP A 216 1.76 -9.91 -6.17
C TRP A 216 3.03 -9.07 -6.17
N ALA A 217 4.18 -9.61 -6.56
CA ALA A 217 5.39 -8.79 -6.74
C ALA A 217 5.20 -7.71 -7.81
N ALA A 218 4.52 -8.03 -8.92
CA ALA A 218 4.19 -7.08 -9.97
C ALA A 218 3.17 -6.04 -9.50
N ALA A 219 2.12 -6.47 -8.78
CA ALA A 219 1.14 -5.59 -8.18
C ALA A 219 1.75 -4.66 -7.11
N GLU A 220 2.79 -5.11 -6.42
CA GLU A 220 3.50 -4.35 -5.38
C GLU A 220 4.48 -3.36 -5.98
N ASN A 221 5.55 -3.88 -6.58
CA ASN A 221 6.68 -3.06 -6.99
C ASN A 221 6.38 -2.24 -8.25
N HIS A 222 5.46 -2.73 -9.10
CA HIS A 222 5.21 -2.22 -10.46
C HIS A 222 6.49 -2.14 -11.31
N GLU A 223 7.44 -3.02 -11.04
CA GLU A 223 8.68 -3.10 -11.80
C GLU A 223 8.42 -3.79 -13.15
N PRO A 224 8.88 -3.25 -14.28
CA PRO A 224 8.64 -3.83 -15.59
C PRO A 224 9.00 -5.31 -15.71
N ALA A 225 10.08 -5.74 -15.04
CA ALA A 225 10.53 -7.13 -15.03
C ALA A 225 9.58 -8.06 -14.25
N ASP A 226 9.04 -7.60 -13.11
CA ASP A 226 8.09 -8.40 -12.32
C ASP A 226 6.78 -8.57 -13.09
N ILE A 227 6.30 -7.51 -13.73
CA ILE A 227 5.11 -7.50 -14.59
C ILE A 227 5.26 -8.50 -15.75
N ALA A 228 6.36 -8.40 -16.50
CA ALA A 228 6.61 -9.28 -17.63
C ALA A 228 6.63 -10.75 -17.19
N ARG A 229 7.32 -11.04 -16.08
CA ARG A 229 7.41 -12.39 -15.53
C ARG A 229 6.06 -12.92 -15.05
N ALA A 230 5.25 -12.09 -14.41
CA ALA A 230 3.89 -12.47 -14.01
C ALA A 230 3.02 -12.83 -15.23
N GLY A 231 3.09 -12.05 -16.31
CA GLY A 231 2.35 -12.31 -17.55
C GLY A 231 2.73 -13.65 -18.19
N GLU A 232 4.02 -13.95 -18.32
CA GLU A 232 4.51 -15.23 -18.85
C GLU A 232 4.00 -16.43 -18.04
N LEU A 233 4.09 -16.34 -16.71
CA LEU A 233 3.69 -17.41 -15.81
C LEU A 233 2.16 -17.62 -15.81
N ILE A 234 1.38 -16.54 -15.94
CA ILE A 234 -0.08 -16.63 -16.08
C ILE A 234 -0.45 -17.33 -17.39
N GLU A 235 0.21 -17.02 -18.51
CA GLU A 235 -0.02 -17.69 -19.78
C GLU A 235 0.39 -19.17 -19.75
N GLU A 236 1.47 -19.51 -19.03
CA GLU A 236 1.81 -20.91 -18.74
C GLU A 236 0.73 -21.60 -17.91
N CYS A 237 0.23 -20.95 -16.84
CA CYS A 237 -0.85 -21.47 -16.01
C CYS A 237 -2.13 -21.74 -16.81
N LEU A 238 -2.51 -20.83 -17.71
CA LEU A 238 -3.68 -21.00 -18.57
C LEU A 238 -3.56 -22.20 -19.52
N ARG A 239 -2.35 -22.66 -19.84
CA ARG A 239 -2.12 -23.89 -20.63
C ARG A 239 -2.19 -25.16 -19.78
N VAL A 240 -1.61 -25.15 -18.58
CA VAL A 240 -1.49 -26.36 -17.74
C VAL A 240 -2.64 -26.54 -16.74
N ALA A 241 -3.42 -25.48 -16.50
CA ALA A 241 -4.44 -25.41 -15.48
C ALA A 241 -5.58 -24.41 -15.84
N PRO A 242 -6.18 -24.47 -17.04
CA PRO A 242 -7.16 -23.49 -17.51
C PRO A 242 -8.40 -23.37 -16.62
N ASP A 243 -8.81 -24.48 -15.98
CA ASP A 243 -10.02 -24.54 -15.15
C ASP A 243 -9.75 -24.25 -13.67
N ASP A 244 -8.49 -24.00 -13.28
CA ASP A 244 -8.14 -23.72 -11.89
C ASP A 244 -8.73 -22.35 -11.47
N PRO A 245 -9.54 -22.30 -10.39
CA PRO A 245 -10.22 -21.06 -10.00
C PRO A 245 -9.27 -19.91 -9.71
N ALA A 246 -8.11 -20.18 -9.10
CA ALA A 246 -7.14 -19.14 -8.79
C ALA A 246 -6.45 -18.63 -10.06
N VAL A 247 -6.14 -19.52 -11.01
CA VAL A 247 -5.56 -19.13 -12.31
C VAL A 247 -6.52 -18.22 -13.07
N ARG A 248 -7.81 -18.56 -13.15
CA ARG A 248 -8.82 -17.74 -13.85
C ARG A 248 -9.00 -16.37 -13.21
N GLN A 249 -9.07 -16.32 -11.88
CA GLN A 249 -9.20 -15.06 -11.15
C GLN A 249 -7.94 -14.20 -11.29
N MET A 250 -6.75 -14.79 -11.09
CA MET A 250 -5.46 -14.10 -11.25
C MET A 250 -5.29 -13.54 -12.65
N ALA A 251 -5.58 -14.33 -13.70
CA ALA A 251 -5.48 -13.88 -15.08
C ALA A 251 -6.40 -12.68 -15.35
N SER A 252 -7.66 -12.75 -14.92
CA SER A 252 -8.61 -11.66 -15.18
C SER A 252 -8.34 -10.42 -14.34
N ALA A 253 -7.92 -10.58 -13.08
CA ALA A 253 -7.50 -9.47 -12.22
C ALA A 253 -6.21 -8.81 -12.74
N PHE A 254 -5.29 -9.57 -13.31
CA PHE A 254 -4.07 -9.05 -13.95
C PHE A 254 -4.44 -8.19 -15.16
N CYS A 255 -5.25 -8.71 -16.07
CA CYS A 255 -5.70 -7.98 -17.26
C CYS A 255 -6.52 -6.72 -16.93
N ALA A 256 -7.27 -6.72 -15.81
CA ALA A 256 -8.04 -5.56 -15.34
C ALA A 256 -7.23 -4.63 -14.42
N ALA A 257 -5.97 -4.97 -14.13
CA ALA A 257 -5.12 -4.32 -13.14
C ALA A 257 -5.85 -4.08 -11.79
N SER A 258 -6.68 -5.00 -11.33
CA SER A 258 -7.62 -4.77 -10.21
C SER A 258 -6.92 -4.45 -8.88
N ASN A 259 -5.74 -5.02 -8.65
CA ASN A 259 -4.99 -4.93 -7.40
C ASN A 259 -3.74 -4.04 -7.51
N SER A 260 -3.68 -3.15 -8.50
CA SER A 260 -2.50 -2.35 -8.83
C SER A 260 -2.87 -0.86 -8.91
N GLY A 261 -1.96 0.00 -8.45
CA GLY A 261 -2.08 1.46 -8.54
C GLY A 261 -1.75 2.02 -9.92
N GLY A 262 -1.13 1.20 -10.77
CA GLY A 262 -0.80 1.50 -12.16
C GLY A 262 -1.39 0.49 -13.15
N PRO A 263 -1.04 0.60 -14.43
CA PRO A 263 -1.39 -0.42 -15.41
C PRO A 263 -0.58 -1.69 -15.17
N MET A 264 -1.23 -2.85 -15.34
CA MET A 264 -0.58 -4.16 -15.43
C MET A 264 -0.65 -4.58 -16.91
N PRO A 265 0.46 -4.45 -17.69
CA PRO A 265 0.52 -4.82 -19.10
C PRO A 265 -0.12 -6.17 -19.42
N SER A 266 -0.85 -6.23 -20.54
CA SER A 266 -1.60 -7.40 -20.96
C SER A 266 -0.83 -8.25 -22.00
N GLY A 267 -0.78 -9.56 -21.81
CA GLY A 267 -0.39 -10.51 -22.87
C GLY A 267 -1.56 -10.82 -23.83
N PRO A 268 -1.33 -11.51 -24.96
CA PRO A 268 -2.38 -11.89 -25.90
C PRO A 268 -3.54 -12.67 -25.26
N PHE A 269 -3.29 -13.36 -24.15
CA PHE A 269 -4.31 -14.08 -23.39
C PHE A 269 -5.42 -13.18 -22.83
N CYS A 270 -5.15 -11.89 -22.56
CA CYS A 270 -6.15 -10.97 -22.00
C CYS A 270 -7.37 -10.76 -22.90
N ALA A 271 -7.23 -10.94 -24.21
CA ALA A 271 -8.36 -10.85 -25.14
C ALA A 271 -9.40 -11.98 -24.96
N LYS A 272 -9.04 -13.08 -24.26
CA LYS A 272 -9.87 -14.28 -24.13
C LYS A 272 -10.32 -14.54 -22.70
N VAL A 273 -9.65 -13.94 -21.71
CA VAL A 273 -9.95 -14.15 -20.29
C VAL A 273 -11.23 -13.42 -19.91
N LYS A 274 -12.11 -14.12 -19.18
CA LYS A 274 -13.34 -13.56 -18.61
C LYS A 274 -13.22 -13.44 -17.09
N PRO A 275 -13.71 -12.33 -16.50
CA PRO A 275 -13.81 -12.21 -15.04
C PRO A 275 -14.61 -13.35 -14.41
N VAL A 276 -14.25 -13.76 -13.20
CA VAL A 276 -14.96 -14.81 -12.47
C VAL A 276 -15.94 -14.16 -11.50
N ALA A 277 -17.23 -14.26 -11.78
CA ALA A 277 -18.27 -13.69 -10.92
C ALA A 277 -18.42 -14.46 -9.60
N TRP A 278 -18.85 -13.76 -8.55
CA TRP A 278 -19.21 -14.34 -7.26
C TRP A 278 -20.51 -13.73 -6.75
N ASP A 279 -21.21 -14.46 -5.88
CA ASP A 279 -22.47 -14.02 -5.28
C ASP A 279 -22.24 -13.49 -3.86
N ALA A 280 -22.66 -12.25 -3.62
CA ALA A 280 -22.61 -11.60 -2.31
C ALA A 280 -23.93 -11.77 -1.51
N GLY A 281 -24.88 -12.58 -2.00
CA GLY A 281 -26.16 -12.82 -1.35
C GLY A 281 -27.04 -11.57 -1.30
N ILE A 282 -27.04 -10.77 -2.36
CA ILE A 282 -27.72 -9.47 -2.39
C ILE A 282 -29.23 -9.69 -2.57
N PRO A 283 -30.09 -9.24 -1.64
CA PRO A 283 -31.53 -9.42 -1.78
C PRO A 283 -32.12 -8.65 -2.97
N SER A 284 -33.24 -9.14 -3.51
CA SER A 284 -33.98 -8.40 -4.53
C SER A 284 -34.40 -7.02 -4.03
N ALA A 285 -34.43 -6.06 -4.96
CA ALA A 285 -34.85 -4.70 -4.65
C ALA A 285 -36.36 -4.67 -4.34
N PRO A 286 -36.79 -3.94 -3.29
CA PRO A 286 -38.21 -3.68 -3.07
C PRO A 286 -38.84 -2.99 -4.29
N PRO A 287 -40.13 -3.26 -4.61
CA PRO A 287 -40.82 -2.57 -5.68
C PRO A 287 -40.79 -1.05 -5.49
N GLY A 288 -40.47 -0.31 -6.55
CA GLY A 288 -40.39 1.16 -6.52
C GLY A 288 -39.14 1.74 -5.86
N ALA A 289 -38.17 0.92 -5.46
CA ALA A 289 -36.88 1.41 -4.96
C ALA A 289 -36.14 2.20 -6.07
N PRO A 290 -35.64 3.42 -5.79
CA PRO A 290 -34.87 4.21 -6.75
C PRO A 290 -33.60 3.48 -7.20
N GLU A 291 -33.29 3.61 -8.49
CA GLU A 291 -32.14 2.93 -9.12
C GLU A 291 -30.80 3.27 -8.43
N TRP A 292 -30.60 4.54 -8.06
CA TRP A 292 -29.41 5.00 -7.34
C TRP A 292 -29.24 4.32 -5.98
N ALA A 293 -30.34 4.08 -5.29
CA ALA A 293 -30.35 3.43 -3.98
C ALA A 293 -30.02 1.95 -4.13
N VAL A 294 -30.66 1.27 -5.08
CA VAL A 294 -30.43 -0.15 -5.38
C VAL A 294 -28.96 -0.39 -5.76
N ALA A 295 -28.41 0.44 -6.65
CA ALA A 295 -27.02 0.31 -7.07
C ALA A 295 -26.04 0.56 -5.89
N GLN A 296 -26.31 1.55 -5.03
CA GLN A 296 -25.51 1.77 -3.81
C GLN A 296 -25.57 0.57 -2.85
N ARG A 297 -26.74 -0.07 -2.68
CA ARG A 297 -26.89 -1.27 -1.84
C ARG A 297 -26.02 -2.42 -2.37
N VAL A 298 -25.96 -2.60 -3.69
CA VAL A 298 -25.10 -3.61 -4.32
C VAL A 298 -23.63 -3.39 -3.99
N VAL A 299 -23.15 -2.14 -4.16
CA VAL A 299 -21.76 -1.75 -3.83
C VAL A 299 -21.45 -2.04 -2.37
N LYS A 300 -22.30 -1.55 -1.44
CA LYS A 300 -22.10 -1.74 -0.01
C LYS A 300 -22.04 -3.22 0.36
N ARG A 301 -22.95 -4.04 -0.15
CA ARG A 301 -23.00 -5.49 0.16
C ARG A 301 -21.75 -6.23 -0.34
N ARG A 302 -21.25 -5.91 -1.53
CA ARG A 302 -20.00 -6.50 -2.05
C ARG A 302 -18.79 -6.07 -1.22
N MET A 303 -18.67 -4.77 -0.91
CA MET A 303 -17.60 -4.26 -0.06
C MET A 303 -17.64 -4.86 1.36
N ASP A 304 -18.83 -4.98 1.95
CA ASP A 304 -19.02 -5.60 3.27
C ASP A 304 -18.61 -7.07 3.26
N ALA A 305 -18.97 -7.84 2.23
CA ALA A 305 -18.59 -9.25 2.14
C ALA A 305 -17.06 -9.43 2.03
N ILE A 306 -16.39 -8.62 1.21
CA ILE A 306 -14.92 -8.62 1.11
C ILE A 306 -14.30 -8.22 2.45
N THR A 307 -14.74 -7.10 3.04
CA THR A 307 -14.24 -6.60 4.34
C THR A 307 -14.46 -7.62 5.45
N ARG A 308 -15.61 -8.31 5.43
CA ARG A 308 -15.95 -9.34 6.40
C ARG A 308 -14.95 -10.47 6.40
N TRP A 309 -14.53 -10.97 5.24
CA TRP A 309 -13.49 -11.97 5.18
C TRP A 309 -12.20 -11.49 5.86
N TRP A 310 -11.77 -10.26 5.60
CA TRP A 310 -10.59 -9.72 6.27
C TRP A 310 -10.77 -9.62 7.79
N VAL A 311 -11.88 -9.08 8.26
CA VAL A 311 -12.11 -8.83 9.69
C VAL A 311 -12.42 -10.09 10.50
N GLU A 312 -13.12 -11.05 9.89
CA GLU A 312 -13.62 -12.26 10.57
C GLU A 312 -12.72 -13.48 10.34
N GLU A 313 -12.07 -13.61 9.17
CA GLU A 313 -11.23 -14.77 8.84
C GLU A 313 -9.71 -14.47 8.96
N ARG A 314 -9.27 -13.26 8.59
CA ARG A 314 -7.83 -12.94 8.47
C ARG A 314 -7.26 -12.18 9.68
N GLN A 315 -8.03 -11.24 10.23
CA GLN A 315 -7.59 -10.30 11.25
C GLN A 315 -7.34 -10.98 12.59
N GLN A 316 -6.10 -10.89 13.05
CA GLN A 316 -5.63 -11.53 14.27
C GLN A 316 -6.14 -10.83 15.53
N PRO A 317 -6.15 -11.50 16.70
CA PRO A 317 -6.59 -10.89 17.96
C PRO A 317 -5.91 -9.55 18.28
N ASN A 318 -4.63 -9.40 17.94
CA ASN A 318 -3.87 -8.17 18.12
C ASN A 318 -4.13 -7.09 17.05
N GLY A 319 -4.93 -7.36 16.02
CA GLY A 319 -5.31 -6.42 14.96
C GLY A 319 -4.61 -6.62 13.62
N GLU A 320 -3.48 -7.34 13.56
CA GLU A 320 -2.73 -7.56 12.31
C GLU A 320 -3.54 -8.31 11.25
N LEU A 321 -3.32 -7.93 9.99
CA LEU A 321 -3.80 -8.61 8.80
C LEU A 321 -2.69 -9.37 8.07
N GLY A 322 -1.43 -9.25 8.49
CA GLY A 322 -0.31 -10.04 7.98
C GLY A 322 0.30 -9.52 6.69
N GLY A 323 0.17 -8.21 6.43
CA GLY A 323 1.00 -7.42 5.53
C GLY A 323 2.09 -6.62 6.25
N ALA A 324 2.32 -6.84 7.55
CA ALA A 324 3.08 -5.94 8.44
C ALA A 324 2.31 -4.67 8.78
N TRP A 325 2.66 -3.99 9.87
CA TRP A 325 1.89 -2.83 10.33
C TRP A 325 1.83 -1.68 9.30
N GLY A 326 2.88 -1.48 8.51
CA GLY A 326 2.92 -0.47 7.45
C GLY A 326 1.85 -0.72 6.37
N ASP A 327 1.85 -1.90 5.75
CA ASP A 327 0.86 -2.21 4.71
C ASP A 327 -0.54 -2.46 5.30
N ASP A 328 -0.65 -2.97 6.54
CA ASP A 328 -1.94 -3.29 7.16
C ASP A 328 -2.78 -2.02 7.35
N VAL A 329 -2.16 -0.86 7.59
CA VAL A 329 -2.91 0.40 7.77
C VAL A 329 -3.41 0.99 6.45
N GLU A 330 -2.78 0.64 5.32
CA GLU A 330 -3.20 1.17 4.01
C GLU A 330 -4.57 0.66 3.57
N ILE A 331 -4.96 -0.55 3.99
CA ILE A 331 -6.30 -1.08 3.70
C ILE A 331 -7.40 -0.18 4.31
N LEU A 332 -7.06 0.59 5.35
CA LEU A 332 -8.00 1.51 6.01
C LEU A 332 -8.41 2.65 5.09
N ARG A 333 -7.63 2.96 4.05
CA ARG A 333 -8.02 3.90 2.99
C ARG A 333 -9.26 3.42 2.21
N GLN A 334 -9.53 2.11 2.21
CA GLN A 334 -10.75 1.51 1.65
C GLN A 334 -11.85 1.36 2.70
N TRP A 335 -11.48 0.93 3.91
CA TRP A 335 -12.45 0.69 5.00
C TRP A 335 -13.03 1.98 5.56
N GLY A 336 -12.26 3.08 5.54
CA GLY A 336 -12.70 4.38 6.03
C GLY A 336 -13.96 4.89 5.30
N PRO A 337 -13.93 5.04 3.97
CA PRO A 337 -15.11 5.40 3.19
C PRO A 337 -16.29 4.42 3.35
N LEU A 338 -16.02 3.13 3.51
CA LEU A 338 -17.04 2.12 3.76
C LEU A 338 -17.70 2.27 5.15
N ALA A 339 -16.91 2.50 6.20
CA ALA A 339 -17.39 2.68 7.56
C ALA A 339 -18.11 4.02 7.75
N LEU A 340 -17.47 5.12 7.33
CA LEU A 340 -17.93 6.50 7.58
C LEU A 340 -18.87 7.02 6.49
N GLY A 341 -18.86 6.42 5.31
CA GLY A 341 -19.68 6.83 4.16
C GLY A 341 -20.87 5.93 3.94
N LEU A 342 -20.68 4.61 4.12
CA LEU A 342 -21.75 3.61 3.94
C LEU A 342 -22.23 2.98 5.26
N GLY A 343 -21.72 3.43 6.41
CA GLY A 343 -22.20 2.99 7.74
C GLY A 343 -21.93 1.50 8.01
N SER A 344 -20.81 0.97 7.52
CA SER A 344 -20.46 -0.45 7.71
C SER A 344 -19.91 -0.73 9.12
N GLU A 345 -20.62 -1.58 9.88
CA GLU A 345 -20.19 -2.04 11.20
C GLU A 345 -18.93 -2.91 11.14
N VAL A 346 -18.81 -3.77 10.12
CA VAL A 346 -17.66 -4.67 9.99
C VAL A 346 -16.38 -3.88 9.69
N ALA A 347 -16.46 -2.87 8.81
CA ALA A 347 -15.33 -1.98 8.53
C ALA A 347 -14.95 -1.14 9.76
N ALA A 348 -15.93 -0.56 10.47
CA ALA A 348 -15.68 0.21 11.69
C ALA A 348 -14.99 -0.63 12.78
N ARG A 349 -15.39 -1.88 12.95
CA ARG A 349 -14.75 -2.83 13.88
C ARG A 349 -13.33 -3.18 13.45
N GLY A 350 -13.12 -3.43 12.15
CA GLY A 350 -11.80 -3.71 11.59
C GLY A 350 -10.81 -2.55 11.80
N ILE A 351 -11.24 -1.32 11.50
CA ILE A 351 -10.47 -0.08 11.72
C ILE A 351 -10.07 0.05 13.19
N ALA A 352 -11.02 -0.10 14.11
CA ALA A 352 -10.76 0.04 15.54
C ALA A 352 -9.73 -0.99 16.03
N ARG A 353 -9.82 -2.24 15.58
CA ARG A 353 -8.87 -3.30 15.94
C ARG A 353 -7.46 -3.04 15.43
N ILE A 354 -7.29 -2.55 14.19
CA ILE A 354 -5.96 -2.17 13.68
C ILE A 354 -5.42 -0.99 14.48
N ALA A 355 -6.21 0.06 14.68
CA ALA A 355 -5.76 1.28 15.36
C ALA A 355 -5.37 1.04 16.84
N ASP A 356 -6.13 0.22 17.57
CA ASP A 356 -5.80 -0.17 18.95
C ASP A 356 -4.64 -1.17 19.01
N GLY A 357 -4.59 -2.11 18.08
CA GLY A 357 -3.51 -3.09 17.94
C GLY A 357 -2.16 -2.42 17.69
N LEU A 358 -2.11 -1.53 16.70
CA LEU A 358 -0.91 -0.76 16.36
C LEU A 358 -0.46 0.15 17.52
N TRP A 359 -1.40 0.81 18.19
CA TRP A 359 -1.07 1.66 19.34
C TRP A 359 -0.43 0.88 20.49
N SER A 360 -0.80 -0.40 20.65
CA SER A 360 -0.30 -1.27 21.71
C SER A 360 0.86 -2.19 21.29
N SER A 361 1.22 -2.23 20.01
CA SER A 361 2.27 -3.12 19.48
C SER A 361 3.69 -2.69 19.85
N GLY A 362 3.84 -1.44 20.32
CA GLY A 362 5.13 -0.79 20.52
C GLY A 362 5.72 -0.21 19.23
N ARG A 363 5.14 -0.46 18.05
CA ARG A 363 5.58 0.15 16.78
C ARG A 363 5.53 1.69 16.86
N LEU A 364 4.50 2.22 17.53
CA LEU A 364 4.38 3.65 17.78
C LEU A 364 5.05 4.05 19.09
N VAL A 365 6.05 4.92 19.01
CA VAL A 365 6.69 5.57 20.17
C VAL A 365 6.35 7.05 20.11
N ASN A 366 5.71 7.57 21.17
CA ASN A 366 5.12 8.91 21.18
C ASN A 366 4.08 9.13 20.08
N GLY A 367 3.31 8.09 19.79
CA GLY A 367 2.26 8.14 18.77
C GLY A 367 2.76 8.24 17.33
N TYR A 368 4.06 8.04 17.05
CA TYR A 368 4.63 8.00 15.70
C TYR A 368 5.53 6.78 15.53
N ASP A 369 5.83 6.40 14.29
CA ASP A 369 6.72 5.29 13.97
C ASP A 369 8.05 5.37 14.76
N ARG A 370 8.49 4.26 15.35
CA ARG A 370 9.74 4.23 16.14
C ARG A 370 11.01 4.40 15.29
N ASP A 371 10.99 3.97 14.04
CA ASP A 371 12.16 3.91 13.19
C ASP A 371 12.24 5.17 12.31
N ILE A 372 13.45 5.65 12.07
CA ILE A 372 13.67 6.72 11.09
C ILE A 372 13.49 6.14 9.69
N SER A 373 12.48 6.61 8.97
CA SER A 373 12.27 6.33 7.55
C SER A 373 11.89 7.62 6.83
N ASP A 374 11.76 7.58 5.50
CA ASP A 374 11.17 8.70 4.78
C ASP A 374 9.73 8.96 5.24
N VAL A 375 9.24 10.17 4.96
CA VAL A 375 7.96 10.64 5.47
C VAL A 375 6.76 9.84 4.97
N GLU A 376 6.82 9.20 3.79
CA GLU A 376 5.70 8.37 3.31
C GLU A 376 5.48 7.21 4.28
N HIS A 377 6.52 6.39 4.44
CA HIS A 377 6.45 5.17 5.25
C HIS A 377 6.39 5.45 6.77
N SER A 378 7.12 6.47 7.25
CA SER A 378 7.13 6.77 8.70
C SER A 378 5.81 7.38 9.20
N SER A 379 5.04 8.02 8.32
CA SER A 379 3.75 8.64 8.71
C SER A 379 2.57 7.68 8.63
N GLU A 380 2.63 6.71 7.72
CA GLU A 380 1.55 5.74 7.46
C GLU A 380 0.92 5.14 8.72
N PRO A 381 1.68 4.52 9.64
CA PRO A 381 1.11 3.87 10.81
C PRO A 381 0.20 4.79 11.62
N SER A 382 0.63 6.03 11.88
CA SER A 382 -0.14 6.97 12.69
C SER A 382 -1.22 7.69 11.91
N THR A 383 -0.88 8.12 10.69
CA THR A 383 -1.74 8.95 9.84
C THR A 383 -2.91 8.15 9.28
N ASP A 384 -2.72 6.90 8.85
CA ASP A 384 -3.83 6.10 8.30
C ASP A 384 -4.74 5.50 9.40
N THR A 385 -4.32 5.54 10.67
CA THR A 385 -5.08 4.95 11.79
C THR A 385 -5.75 5.98 12.69
N GLN A 386 -4.99 6.85 13.36
CA GLN A 386 -5.50 7.63 14.49
C GLN A 386 -6.54 8.67 14.06
N PRO A 387 -6.33 9.45 12.97
CA PRO A 387 -7.35 10.34 12.43
C PRO A 387 -8.65 9.62 12.04
N LEU A 388 -8.55 8.45 11.41
CA LEU A 388 -9.73 7.69 10.98
C LEU A 388 -10.51 7.15 12.17
N LEU A 389 -9.81 6.70 13.21
CA LEU A 389 -10.42 6.32 14.48
C LEU A 389 -11.11 7.52 15.16
N ALA A 390 -10.52 8.71 15.09
CA ALA A 390 -11.13 9.95 15.57
C ALA A 390 -12.38 10.35 14.76
N ALA A 391 -12.41 10.06 13.46
CA ALA A 391 -13.61 10.24 12.64
C ALA A 391 -14.76 9.33 13.08
N LEU A 392 -14.44 8.08 13.46
CA LEU A 392 -15.42 7.11 13.97
C LEU A 392 -15.93 7.48 15.37
N ARG A 393 -15.05 8.03 16.22
CA ARG A 393 -15.32 8.31 17.64
C ARG A 393 -14.74 9.68 18.06
N PRO A 394 -15.28 10.79 17.52
CA PRO A 394 -14.71 12.13 17.74
C PRO A 394 -14.80 12.61 19.19
N ASP A 395 -15.74 12.06 19.95
CA ASP A 395 -16.00 12.42 21.34
C ASP A 395 -15.23 11.56 22.36
N ASP A 396 -14.46 10.55 21.92
CA ASP A 396 -13.68 9.71 22.84
C ASP A 396 -12.39 10.44 23.26
N PRO A 397 -12.27 10.84 24.55
CA PRO A 397 -11.13 11.63 25.02
C PRO A 397 -9.80 10.87 24.91
N ARG A 398 -9.82 9.53 24.93
CA ARG A 398 -8.59 8.74 24.74
C ARG A 398 -8.06 8.89 23.32
N ILE A 399 -8.95 8.88 22.32
CA ILE A 399 -8.56 9.02 20.92
C ILE A 399 -8.05 10.44 20.65
N VAL A 400 -8.70 11.46 21.21
CA VAL A 400 -8.21 12.84 21.14
C VAL A 400 -6.83 12.97 21.82
N ALA A 401 -6.60 12.29 22.95
CA ALA A 401 -5.30 12.28 23.62
C ALA A 401 -4.21 11.59 22.78
N ARG A 402 -4.53 10.51 22.05
CA ARG A 402 -3.60 9.87 21.10
C ARG A 402 -3.18 10.84 19.99
N LEU A 403 -4.14 11.55 19.41
CA LEU A 403 -3.84 12.59 18.42
C LEU A 403 -2.96 13.70 19.01
N ALA A 404 -3.22 14.12 20.25
CA ALA A 404 -2.41 15.13 20.93
C ALA A 404 -0.97 14.66 21.14
N GLU A 405 -0.78 13.40 21.53
CA GLU A 405 0.54 12.80 21.73
C GLU A 405 1.34 12.76 20.42
N THR A 406 0.73 12.28 19.32
CA THR A 406 1.37 12.31 18.00
C THR A 406 1.63 13.75 17.52
N ALA A 407 0.69 14.67 17.74
CA ALA A 407 0.83 16.07 17.34
C ALA A 407 2.00 16.78 18.04
N ALA A 408 2.39 16.33 19.24
CA ALA A 408 3.54 16.87 19.95
C ALA A 408 4.87 16.62 19.20
N CYS A 409 4.95 15.60 18.34
CA CYS A 409 6.14 15.33 17.52
C CYS A 409 6.44 16.48 16.53
N ALA A 410 5.44 17.26 16.13
CA ALA A 410 5.59 18.34 15.16
C ALA A 410 6.63 19.40 15.56
N GLU A 411 6.83 19.63 16.87
CA GLU A 411 7.85 20.57 17.37
C GLU A 411 9.29 20.10 17.11
N ASN A 412 9.51 18.79 16.94
CA ASN A 412 10.83 18.23 16.59
C ASN A 412 11.10 18.28 15.09
N TRP A 413 10.02 18.31 14.30
CA TRP A 413 10.08 18.27 12.84
C TRP A 413 10.19 19.66 12.24
N ILE A 414 9.38 20.60 12.72
CA ILE A 414 9.25 21.95 12.18
C ILE A 414 10.02 22.93 13.06
N GLY A 415 10.97 23.65 12.46
CA GLY A 415 11.77 24.66 13.15
C GLY A 415 11.93 25.93 12.36
N ARG A 416 12.21 27.03 13.08
CA ARG A 416 12.57 28.32 12.49
C ARG A 416 13.95 28.23 11.83
N GLN A 417 14.04 28.68 10.59
CA GLN A 417 15.25 28.67 9.76
C GLN A 417 15.95 30.03 9.81
N ARG A 418 17.12 30.16 9.16
CA ARG A 418 17.94 31.39 9.20
C ARG A 418 17.24 32.60 8.58
N ASP A 419 16.38 32.38 7.59
CA ASP A 419 15.55 33.40 6.96
C ASP A 419 14.29 33.76 7.78
N GLY A 420 14.10 33.13 8.95
CA GLY A 420 13.02 33.40 9.86
C GLY A 420 11.73 32.60 9.62
N LEU A 421 11.63 31.87 8.50
CA LEU A 421 10.47 31.03 8.18
C LEU A 421 10.55 29.66 8.85
N PHE A 422 9.40 29.01 9.05
CA PHE A 422 9.32 27.69 9.68
C PHE A 422 9.21 26.60 8.62
N ARG A 423 10.06 25.58 8.71
CA ARG A 423 10.13 24.46 7.75
C ARG A 423 10.42 23.16 8.47
N PHE A 424 10.04 22.04 7.85
CA PHE A 424 10.57 20.75 8.24
C PHE A 424 12.10 20.72 8.09
N HIS A 425 12.78 20.07 9.03
CA HIS A 425 14.22 19.91 8.98
C HIS A 425 14.69 18.89 7.94
N THR A 426 13.86 17.86 7.66
CA THR A 426 14.16 16.77 6.74
C THR A 426 12.87 16.03 6.37
N SER A 427 12.92 15.24 5.30
CA SER A 427 11.89 14.27 4.92
C SER A 427 12.12 12.86 5.49
N TRP A 428 13.09 12.68 6.41
CA TRP A 428 13.43 11.40 7.05
C TRP A 428 13.50 11.53 8.58
N PHE A 429 12.52 11.00 9.30
CA PHE A 429 12.40 11.22 10.74
C PHE A 429 11.54 10.17 11.44
N ASN A 430 11.72 10.05 12.76
CA ASN A 430 10.72 9.53 13.68
C ASN A 430 10.21 10.69 14.58
N CYS A 431 9.50 10.42 15.67
CA CYS A 431 9.02 11.51 16.55
C CYS A 431 10.14 12.38 17.16
N ARG A 432 11.30 11.79 17.50
CA ARG A 432 12.36 12.44 18.32
C ARG A 432 13.66 12.71 17.57
N GLU A 433 13.93 11.90 16.57
CA GLU A 433 15.20 11.83 15.84
C GLU A 433 14.95 12.06 14.35
N ARG A 434 16.01 12.46 13.66
CA ARG A 434 15.93 12.85 12.26
C ARG A 434 17.26 12.60 11.55
N ASP A 435 17.18 12.27 10.26
CA ASP A 435 18.36 12.21 9.40
C ASP A 435 18.96 13.62 9.25
N ARG A 436 20.29 13.72 9.31
CA ARG A 436 21.03 14.98 9.22
C ARG A 436 21.79 15.15 7.89
N SER A 437 21.63 14.21 6.98
CA SER A 437 22.29 14.20 5.67
C SER A 437 21.79 15.40 4.85
N PRO A 438 22.71 16.23 4.29
CA PRO A 438 22.32 17.41 3.52
C PRO A 438 21.38 17.11 2.34
N ALA A 439 21.54 15.94 1.71
CA ALA A 439 20.69 15.50 0.59
C ALA A 439 19.22 15.27 0.98
N ARG A 440 18.94 15.01 2.27
CA ARG A 440 17.60 14.74 2.81
C ARG A 440 17.04 15.90 3.62
N ALA A 441 17.77 17.02 3.73
CA ALA A 441 17.34 18.22 4.44
C ALA A 441 16.30 19.02 3.63
N LEU A 442 15.17 18.38 3.36
CA LEU A 442 14.08 18.86 2.51
C LEU A 442 12.76 18.91 3.29
N ASP A 443 12.01 19.98 3.08
CA ASP A 443 10.58 20.06 3.40
C ASP A 443 9.79 19.71 2.12
N VAL A 444 9.22 18.51 2.08
CA VAL A 444 8.50 17.98 0.91
C VAL A 444 7.00 18.09 1.13
N HIS A 445 6.21 18.18 0.07
CA HIS A 445 4.75 18.28 0.17
C HIS A 445 4.11 17.12 0.97
N LEU A 446 4.72 15.91 0.93
CA LEU A 446 4.31 14.76 1.74
C LEU A 446 4.43 14.99 3.26
N ASN A 447 5.18 15.98 3.74
CA ASN A 447 5.25 16.27 5.17
C ASN A 447 3.90 16.66 5.79
N VAL A 448 2.92 17.08 4.98
CA VAL A 448 1.53 17.27 5.44
C VAL A 448 0.92 15.94 5.90
N ARG A 449 1.31 14.82 5.30
CA ARG A 449 0.89 13.47 5.70
C ARG A 449 1.28 13.17 7.14
N ALA A 450 2.53 13.46 7.53
CA ALA A 450 2.98 13.34 8.93
C ALA A 450 2.22 14.26 9.89
N MET A 451 1.77 15.42 9.40
CA MET A 451 0.96 16.37 10.17
C MET A 451 -0.52 16.00 10.27
N GLY A 452 -0.96 14.91 9.64
CA GLY A 452 -2.33 14.41 9.68
C GLY A 452 -2.96 14.38 11.09
N PRO A 453 -2.34 13.70 12.06
CA PRO A 453 -2.81 13.70 13.45
C PRO A 453 -2.91 15.10 14.08
N ALA A 454 -1.97 16.00 13.78
CA ALA A 454 -1.99 17.38 14.27
C ALA A 454 -3.10 18.22 13.62
N LEU A 455 -3.36 18.04 12.32
CA LEU A 455 -4.46 18.68 11.60
C LEU A 455 -5.82 18.26 12.18
N TRP A 456 -5.99 16.97 12.46
CA TRP A 456 -7.20 16.43 13.09
C TRP A 456 -7.36 16.88 14.55
N TYR A 457 -6.27 16.90 15.32
CA TYR A 457 -6.28 17.42 16.68
C TYR A 457 -6.67 18.89 16.72
N ALA A 458 -6.08 19.73 15.86
CA ALA A 458 -6.40 21.14 15.75
C ALA A 458 -7.86 21.37 15.32
N PHE A 459 -8.38 20.57 14.38
CA PHE A 459 -9.79 20.63 13.97
C PHE A 459 -10.74 20.40 15.16
N LEU A 460 -10.50 19.34 15.95
CA LEU A 460 -11.38 18.92 17.03
C LEU A 460 -11.28 19.80 18.28
N THR A 461 -10.10 20.36 18.56
CA THR A 461 -9.82 21.05 19.84
C THR A 461 -9.58 22.55 19.71
N ARG A 462 -9.23 23.03 18.51
CA ARG A 462 -8.80 24.41 18.26
C ARG A 462 -7.60 24.83 19.14
N ASP A 463 -6.70 23.89 19.42
CA ASP A 463 -5.49 24.15 20.21
C ASP A 463 -4.65 25.30 19.59
N PRO A 464 -4.38 26.38 20.34
CA PRO A 464 -3.72 27.56 19.81
C PRO A 464 -2.24 27.33 19.48
N ARG A 465 -1.55 26.44 20.22
CA ARG A 465 -0.12 26.15 19.99
C ARG A 465 0.07 25.39 18.68
N VAL A 466 -0.74 24.36 18.46
CA VAL A 466 -0.72 23.60 17.20
C VAL A 466 -1.15 24.49 16.03
N THR A 467 -2.17 25.34 16.24
CA THR A 467 -2.61 26.31 15.22
C THR A 467 -1.50 27.27 14.82
N ASP A 468 -0.79 27.89 15.78
CA ASP A 468 0.33 28.80 15.51
C ASP A 468 1.46 28.11 14.73
N LEU A 469 1.83 26.87 15.09
CA LEU A 469 2.85 26.12 14.37
C LEU A 469 2.45 25.84 12.91
N LEU A 470 1.20 25.38 12.69
CA LEU A 470 0.67 25.13 11.35
C LEU A 470 0.65 26.40 10.49
N VAL A 471 0.26 27.53 11.06
CA VAL A 471 0.24 28.83 10.37
C VAL A 471 1.64 29.28 9.98
N ARG A 472 2.61 29.24 10.91
CA ARG A 472 4.01 29.62 10.62
C ARG A 472 4.65 28.73 9.56
N TRP A 473 4.32 27.44 9.58
CA TRP A 473 4.78 26.51 8.55
C TRP A 473 4.13 26.81 7.19
N ALA A 474 2.82 27.08 7.17
CA ALA A 474 2.10 27.48 5.97
C ALA A 474 2.68 28.76 5.33
N GLU A 475 3.22 29.69 6.13
CA GLU A 475 3.84 30.92 5.62
C GLU A 475 5.06 30.63 4.72
N SER A 476 5.86 29.61 5.06
CA SER A 476 6.97 29.17 4.21
C SER A 476 6.49 28.67 2.84
N TRP A 477 5.47 27.81 2.84
CA TRP A 477 4.89 27.26 1.61
C TRP A 477 4.20 28.34 0.77
N LEU A 478 3.53 29.31 1.41
CA LEU A 478 2.92 30.45 0.73
C LEU A 478 3.98 31.33 0.04
N ALA A 479 5.11 31.60 0.73
CA ALA A 479 6.22 32.34 0.14
C ALA A 479 6.80 31.60 -1.08
N ALA A 480 7.01 30.29 -0.97
CA ALA A 480 7.48 29.47 -2.08
C ALA A 480 6.48 29.41 -3.25
N MET A 481 5.18 29.25 -2.97
CA MET A 481 4.11 29.23 -3.98
C MET A 481 4.10 30.52 -4.81
N ARG A 482 4.27 31.68 -4.17
CA ARG A 482 4.22 32.99 -4.82
C ARG A 482 5.52 33.42 -5.51
N SER A 483 6.64 32.78 -5.18
CA SER A 483 7.89 33.02 -5.91
C SER A 483 7.77 32.59 -7.37
N THR A 484 8.30 33.42 -8.28
CA THR A 484 8.39 33.13 -9.72
C THR A 484 9.82 32.91 -10.20
N ALA A 485 10.77 32.78 -9.28
CA ALA A 485 12.16 32.53 -9.63
C ALA A 485 12.31 31.22 -10.42
N HIS A 486 13.33 31.16 -11.28
CA HIS A 486 13.64 29.97 -12.10
C HIS A 486 12.48 29.50 -13.00
N GLY A 487 11.62 30.44 -13.43
CA GLY A 487 10.52 30.16 -14.35
C GLY A 487 9.34 29.41 -13.74
N LYS A 488 9.25 29.32 -12.40
CA LYS A 488 8.08 28.75 -11.73
C LYS A 488 6.86 29.66 -11.92
N PRO A 489 5.71 29.16 -12.40
CA PRO A 489 4.50 29.97 -12.49
C PRO A 489 4.03 30.48 -11.12
N ALA A 490 3.45 31.68 -11.07
CA ALA A 490 2.82 32.20 -9.86
C ALA A 490 1.65 31.30 -9.43
N GLY A 491 1.48 31.13 -8.12
CA GLY A 491 0.45 30.25 -7.54
C GLY A 491 0.79 28.75 -7.58
N MET A 492 1.86 28.35 -8.27
CA MET A 492 2.29 26.96 -8.34
C MET A 492 3.16 26.58 -7.14
N ILE A 493 2.81 25.48 -6.44
CA ILE A 493 3.51 25.04 -5.24
C ILE A 493 4.64 24.09 -5.67
N PRO A 494 5.92 24.40 -5.39
CA PRO A 494 7.00 23.47 -5.69
C PRO A 494 6.82 22.17 -4.88
N PRO A 495 7.30 21.01 -5.37
CA PRO A 495 7.10 19.74 -4.67
C PRO A 495 8.00 19.58 -3.43
N ALA A 496 9.09 20.33 -3.35
CA ALA A 496 10.06 20.29 -2.27
C ALA A 496 10.73 21.66 -2.06
N LEU A 497 11.06 21.97 -0.81
CA LEU A 497 11.85 23.11 -0.38
C LEU A 497 13.10 22.61 0.35
N ARG A 498 14.24 23.25 0.13
CA ARG A 498 15.42 23.01 0.98
C ARG A 498 15.15 23.59 2.37
N ALA A 499 15.41 22.82 3.41
CA ALA A 499 15.09 23.22 4.78
C ALA A 499 15.77 24.54 5.18
N ALA A 500 17.03 24.73 4.81
CA ALA A 500 17.86 25.85 5.30
C ALA A 500 17.43 27.24 4.79
N ASP A 501 16.91 27.33 3.56
CA ASP A 501 16.70 28.60 2.85
C ASP A 501 15.40 28.65 2.01
N GLY A 502 14.65 27.55 1.91
CA GLY A 502 13.42 27.48 1.13
C GLY A 502 13.61 27.38 -0.39
N GLY A 503 14.85 27.20 -0.88
CA GLY A 503 15.11 27.04 -2.30
C GLY A 503 14.46 25.75 -2.85
N TYR A 504 13.81 25.83 -4.00
CA TYR A 504 13.07 24.70 -4.61
C TYR A 504 13.76 24.09 -5.84
N LEU A 505 14.98 24.53 -6.17
CA LEU A 505 15.85 23.84 -7.11
C LEU A 505 16.68 22.81 -6.35
N ILE A 506 16.20 21.56 -6.32
CA ILE A 506 16.81 20.47 -5.57
C ILE A 506 17.56 19.57 -6.55
N GLY A 507 18.89 19.68 -6.61
CA GLY A 507 19.76 18.87 -7.48
C GLY A 507 19.41 18.95 -8.98
N SER A 508 18.62 19.93 -9.38
CA SER A 508 17.99 20.07 -10.70
C SER A 508 17.82 21.56 -11.02
N ASP A 509 17.88 21.92 -12.30
CA ASP A 509 17.58 23.27 -12.80
C ASP A 509 16.06 23.51 -12.97
N ARG A 510 15.25 22.47 -12.76
CA ARG A 510 13.79 22.49 -12.88
C ARG A 510 13.11 22.49 -11.52
N TRP A 511 12.19 23.42 -11.32
CA TRP A 511 11.38 23.50 -10.10
C TRP A 511 10.38 22.34 -9.96
N ASP A 512 9.92 21.76 -11.08
CA ASP A 512 8.89 20.71 -11.15
C ASP A 512 9.47 19.29 -11.12
N LYS A 513 10.79 19.15 -11.27
CA LYS A 513 11.50 17.88 -11.31
C LYS A 513 12.72 17.90 -10.38
N PRO A 514 12.49 17.91 -9.05
CA PRO A 514 13.59 17.85 -8.10
C PRO A 514 14.33 16.51 -8.23
N ASP A 515 15.66 16.52 -8.08
CA ASP A 515 16.45 15.32 -7.80
C ASP A 515 16.33 14.99 -6.30
N ALA A 516 15.12 14.58 -5.92
CA ALA A 516 14.78 14.10 -4.59
C ALA A 516 14.66 12.58 -4.64
N GLU A 517 15.10 11.91 -3.57
CA GLU A 517 15.39 10.48 -3.50
C GLU A 517 14.31 9.53 -4.05
N TRP A 518 13.03 9.93 -4.10
CA TRP A 518 11.89 9.10 -4.47
C TRP A 518 10.99 9.72 -5.54
N ASP A 519 10.43 8.89 -6.44
CA ASP A 519 9.43 9.27 -7.46
C ASP A 519 8.24 10.07 -6.90
N TYR A 520 7.77 9.74 -5.70
CA TYR A 520 6.61 10.40 -5.10
C TYR A 520 6.92 11.80 -4.53
N PHE A 521 8.18 12.22 -4.54
CA PHE A 521 8.56 13.62 -4.27
C PHE A 521 8.54 14.49 -5.53
N GLN A 522 8.20 13.95 -6.71
CA GLN A 522 8.07 14.72 -7.94
C GLN A 522 6.79 15.58 -7.95
N TRP A 523 6.79 16.64 -8.77
CA TRP A 523 5.59 17.45 -8.94
C TRP A 523 4.50 16.70 -9.72
N SER A 524 3.27 16.78 -9.24
CA SER A 524 2.06 16.39 -9.97
C SER A 524 0.89 17.25 -9.49
N PRO A 525 -0.23 17.38 -10.23
CA PRO A 525 -1.39 18.11 -9.71
C PRO A 525 -1.82 17.61 -8.32
N ARG A 526 -1.89 16.28 -8.14
CA ARG A 526 -2.29 15.65 -6.88
C ARG A 526 -1.34 15.93 -5.71
N SER A 527 -0.04 16.11 -5.96
CA SER A 527 0.91 16.44 -4.89
C SER A 527 0.66 17.81 -4.26
N GLN A 528 -0.05 18.69 -4.97
CA GLN A 528 -0.38 20.04 -4.52
C GLN A 528 -1.52 20.06 -3.50
N GLU A 529 -2.41 19.07 -3.54
CA GLU A 529 -3.59 18.96 -2.67
C GLU A 529 -3.21 18.98 -1.18
N ALA A 530 -2.06 18.40 -0.83
CA ALA A 530 -1.53 18.38 0.53
C ALA A 530 -1.31 19.81 1.09
N ILE A 531 -0.56 20.64 0.35
CA ILE A 531 -0.26 22.01 0.78
C ILE A 531 -1.49 22.91 0.68
N VAL A 532 -2.35 22.70 -0.32
CA VAL A 532 -3.67 23.36 -0.36
C VAL A 532 -4.49 23.04 0.89
N SER A 533 -4.50 21.77 1.33
CA SER A 533 -5.17 21.36 2.58
C SER A 533 -4.61 22.07 3.81
N LEU A 534 -3.29 22.30 3.87
CA LEU A 534 -2.67 23.10 4.93
C LEU A 534 -3.15 24.56 4.91
N PHE A 535 -3.28 25.19 3.73
CA PHE A 535 -3.85 26.54 3.62
C PHE A 535 -5.34 26.58 4.02
N GLU A 536 -6.12 25.56 3.64
CA GLU A 536 -7.51 25.45 4.09
C GLU A 536 -7.62 25.27 5.61
N ALA A 537 -6.71 24.50 6.22
CA ALA A 537 -6.62 24.36 7.68
C ALA A 537 -6.34 25.71 8.34
N ALA A 538 -5.33 26.44 7.86
CA ALA A 538 -5.00 27.76 8.38
C ALA A 538 -6.18 28.74 8.24
N ALA A 539 -6.92 28.71 7.13
CA ALA A 539 -8.11 29.53 6.92
C ALA A 539 -9.23 29.21 7.90
N ASP A 540 -9.48 27.94 8.18
CA ASP A 540 -10.53 27.49 9.09
C ASP A 540 -10.18 27.74 10.57
N LEU A 541 -8.92 27.50 10.95
CA LEU A 541 -8.46 27.65 12.33
C LEU A 541 -8.32 29.12 12.76
N THR A 542 -7.98 30.02 11.84
CA THR A 542 -7.72 31.44 12.15
C THR A 542 -8.83 32.39 11.74
N GLY A 543 -9.65 32.01 10.75
CA GLY A 543 -10.61 32.92 10.12
C GLY A 543 -9.98 33.97 9.19
N ASP A 544 -8.66 33.96 9.01
CA ASP A 544 -7.95 34.93 8.17
C ASP A 544 -8.17 34.64 6.68
N ALA A 545 -8.70 35.62 5.96
CA ALA A 545 -9.05 35.51 4.56
C ALA A 545 -7.83 35.28 3.65
N ARG A 546 -6.61 35.65 4.08
CA ARG A 546 -5.38 35.46 3.29
C ARG A 546 -5.13 33.98 2.97
N TRP A 547 -5.46 33.10 3.91
CA TRP A 547 -5.27 31.66 3.76
C TRP A 547 -6.28 31.04 2.81
N ARG A 548 -7.54 31.52 2.85
CA ARG A 548 -8.54 31.11 1.87
C ARG A 548 -8.14 31.53 0.46
N GLN A 549 -7.65 32.76 0.30
CA GLN A 549 -7.14 33.24 -0.98
C GLN A 549 -5.96 32.40 -1.48
N ALA A 550 -5.03 32.03 -0.59
CA ALA A 550 -3.89 31.16 -0.92
C ALA A 550 -4.33 29.76 -1.37
N ALA A 551 -5.28 29.15 -0.67
CA ALA A 551 -5.85 27.85 -1.08
C ALA A 551 -6.47 27.92 -2.48
N GLU A 552 -7.28 28.96 -2.75
CA GLU A 552 -7.89 29.18 -4.06
C GLU A 552 -6.87 29.48 -5.17
N GLU A 553 -5.79 30.21 -4.84
CA GLU A 553 -4.67 30.48 -5.75
C GLU A 553 -3.97 29.18 -6.16
N GLY A 554 -3.63 28.33 -5.19
CA GLY A 554 -3.01 27.02 -5.43
C GLY A 554 -3.92 26.07 -6.21
N LYS A 555 -5.21 25.97 -5.85
CA LYS A 555 -6.19 25.16 -6.59
C LYS A 555 -6.28 25.58 -8.04
N ARG A 556 -6.44 26.88 -8.33
CA ARG A 556 -6.50 27.40 -9.71
C ARG A 556 -5.23 27.11 -10.49
N ALA A 557 -4.06 27.33 -9.89
CA ALA A 557 -2.78 27.12 -10.56
C ALA A 557 -2.54 25.64 -10.93
N ALA A 558 -2.88 24.73 -10.01
CA ALA A 558 -2.73 23.28 -10.20
C ALA A 558 -3.93 22.62 -10.90
N ARG A 559 -4.98 23.38 -11.23
CA ARG A 559 -6.25 22.90 -11.79
C ARG A 559 -6.90 21.81 -10.92
N LEU A 560 -6.88 22.03 -9.61
CA LEU A 560 -7.57 21.20 -8.64
C LEU A 560 -9.04 21.61 -8.56
N GLU A 561 -9.92 20.63 -8.68
CA GLU A 561 -11.36 20.82 -8.57
C GLU A 561 -11.89 19.97 -7.42
N ASP A 562 -12.72 20.56 -6.56
CA ASP A 562 -13.46 19.80 -5.57
C ASP A 562 -14.49 18.92 -6.30
N PRO A 563 -14.61 17.62 -5.97
CA PRO A 563 -15.52 16.74 -6.69
C PRO A 563 -16.96 17.20 -6.53
N ALA A 564 -17.64 17.41 -7.66
CA ALA A 564 -19.04 17.78 -7.68
C ALA A 564 -19.91 16.65 -7.10
N ILE A 565 -20.94 17.04 -6.33
CA ILE A 565 -21.97 16.11 -5.87
C ILE A 565 -22.79 15.67 -7.10
N PRO A 566 -22.82 14.36 -7.44
CA PRO A 566 -23.52 13.88 -8.61
C PRO A 566 -25.03 13.91 -8.42
N ASP A 567 -25.76 14.04 -9.52
CA ASP A 567 -27.20 13.75 -9.52
C ASP A 567 -27.45 12.24 -9.28
N PRO A 568 -28.70 11.84 -8.97
CA PRO A 568 -29.03 10.44 -8.70
C PRO A 568 -28.71 9.47 -9.84
N ALA A 569 -28.89 9.88 -11.10
CA ALA A 569 -28.64 9.01 -12.25
C ALA A 569 -27.15 8.75 -12.43
N THR A 570 -26.34 9.79 -12.28
CA THR A 570 -24.88 9.71 -12.26
C THR A 570 -24.40 8.86 -11.09
N LEU A 571 -24.95 9.04 -9.89
CA LEU A 571 -24.64 8.18 -8.74
C LEU A 571 -24.96 6.71 -9.04
N ALA A 572 -26.13 6.42 -9.64
CA ALA A 572 -26.54 5.06 -9.99
C ALA A 572 -25.56 4.40 -10.97
N ARG A 573 -25.11 5.14 -12.00
CA ARG A 573 -24.10 4.68 -12.96
C ARG A 573 -22.78 4.38 -12.28
N LEU A 574 -22.23 5.33 -11.50
CA LEU A 574 -20.96 5.14 -10.78
C LEU A 574 -21.04 3.94 -9.82
N ALA A 575 -22.17 3.80 -9.12
CA ALA A 575 -22.41 2.68 -8.22
C ALA A 575 -22.44 1.34 -8.97
N ARG A 576 -23.08 1.26 -10.15
CA ARG A 576 -23.06 0.03 -10.96
C ARG A 576 -21.66 -0.32 -11.42
N GLU A 577 -20.91 0.63 -11.96
CA GLU A 577 -19.53 0.41 -12.43
C GLU A 577 -18.62 -0.07 -11.29
N MET A 578 -18.74 0.53 -10.11
CA MET A 578 -18.05 0.05 -8.90
C MET A 578 -18.52 -1.34 -8.49
N GLY A 579 -19.83 -1.56 -8.49
CA GLY A 579 -20.45 -2.84 -8.18
C GLY A 579 -19.89 -3.93 -9.07
N ASP A 580 -19.92 -3.75 -10.39
CA ASP A 580 -19.50 -4.74 -11.38
C ASP A 580 -18.02 -5.11 -11.23
N ARG A 581 -17.15 -4.11 -10.97
CA ARG A 581 -15.73 -4.35 -10.65
C ARG A 581 -15.56 -5.21 -9.39
N LEU A 582 -16.35 -4.94 -8.35
CA LEU A 582 -16.29 -5.69 -7.09
C LEU A 582 -17.00 -7.04 -7.16
N GLY A 583 -17.86 -7.27 -8.17
CA GLY A 583 -18.64 -8.50 -8.33
C GLY A 583 -17.87 -9.66 -8.94
N VAL A 584 -16.56 -9.50 -9.14
CA VAL A 584 -15.68 -10.50 -9.77
C VAL A 584 -14.40 -10.68 -8.96
N ASN A 585 -13.75 -11.84 -9.15
CA ASN A 585 -12.41 -12.15 -8.63
C ASN A 585 -12.27 -12.00 -7.11
N TYR A 586 -13.26 -12.49 -6.36
CA TYR A 586 -13.32 -12.39 -4.90
C TYR A 586 -12.05 -12.84 -4.19
N ASP A 587 -11.42 -13.94 -4.63
CA ASP A 587 -10.22 -14.46 -3.97
C ASP A 587 -9.02 -13.51 -4.16
N MET A 588 -8.98 -12.74 -5.25
CA MET A 588 -7.94 -11.70 -5.48
C MET A 588 -8.15 -10.44 -4.63
N LEU A 589 -9.31 -10.29 -4.00
CA LEU A 589 -9.58 -9.25 -3.00
C LEU A 589 -9.51 -9.78 -1.56
N THR A 590 -9.27 -11.09 -1.40
CA THR A 590 -9.31 -11.79 -0.12
C THR A 590 -8.16 -12.80 0.01
N ARG A 591 -8.42 -14.09 -0.23
CA ARG A 591 -7.55 -15.22 0.13
C ARG A 591 -6.19 -15.24 -0.57
N GLU A 592 -6.12 -14.75 -1.80
CA GLU A 592 -4.87 -14.77 -2.57
C GLU A 592 -3.94 -13.61 -2.19
N VAL A 593 -4.44 -12.57 -1.52
CA VAL A 593 -3.69 -11.33 -1.23
C VAL A 593 -2.48 -11.58 -0.34
N LEU A 594 -1.32 -11.10 -0.81
CA LEU A 594 -0.06 -11.14 -0.06
C LEU A 594 0.35 -9.79 0.56
N TYR A 595 -0.04 -8.68 -0.07
CA TYR A 595 0.21 -7.31 0.40
C TYR A 595 -1.12 -6.60 0.62
N THR A 596 -1.37 -6.12 1.83
CA THR A 596 -2.68 -5.60 2.25
C THR A 596 -2.98 -4.20 1.69
N ASP A 597 -1.95 -3.46 1.30
CA ASP A 597 -2.04 -2.20 0.56
C ASP A 597 -2.53 -2.39 -0.90
N ARG A 598 -2.63 -3.64 -1.39
CA ARG A 598 -3.13 -4.01 -2.75
C ARG A 598 -4.59 -4.43 -2.80
N VAL A 599 -5.34 -4.19 -1.73
CA VAL A 599 -6.80 -4.34 -1.72
C VAL A 599 -7.43 -2.99 -2.07
N TYR A 600 -8.03 -2.87 -3.26
CA TYR A 600 -8.63 -1.61 -3.72
C TYR A 600 -10.12 -1.77 -4.01
N TYR A 601 -10.95 -0.88 -3.44
CA TYR A 601 -12.35 -0.75 -3.83
C TYR A 601 -12.57 0.29 -4.94
N ARG A 602 -11.60 1.20 -5.15
CA ARG A 602 -11.63 2.27 -6.16
C ARG A 602 -12.92 3.09 -6.11
N PHE A 603 -13.04 3.90 -5.06
CA PHE A 603 -14.11 4.90 -4.96
C PHE A 603 -13.87 6.05 -5.95
N GLU A 604 -14.85 6.31 -6.81
CA GLU A 604 -14.82 7.47 -7.69
C GLU A 604 -15.04 8.77 -6.88
N PRO A 605 -14.30 9.88 -7.16
CA PRO A 605 -14.40 11.11 -6.37
C PRO A 605 -15.83 11.66 -6.23
N ALA A 606 -16.62 11.65 -7.32
CA ALA A 606 -18.02 12.08 -7.28
C ALA A 606 -18.90 11.15 -6.42
N TYR A 607 -18.61 9.84 -6.38
CA TYR A 607 -19.31 8.92 -5.48
C TYR A 607 -18.96 9.22 -4.02
N GLN A 608 -17.71 9.58 -3.72
CA GLN A 608 -17.33 10.04 -2.37
C GLN A 608 -18.04 11.35 -2.01
N ALA A 609 -18.10 12.32 -2.93
CA ALA A 609 -18.83 13.58 -2.72
C ALA A 609 -20.32 13.33 -2.43
N ALA A 610 -20.95 12.34 -3.08
CA ALA A 610 -22.32 11.93 -2.80
C ALA A 610 -22.51 11.39 -1.37
N LEU A 611 -21.49 10.75 -0.78
CA LEU A 611 -21.57 10.20 0.58
C LEU A 611 -21.24 11.24 1.64
N PHE A 612 -20.24 12.09 1.39
CA PHE A 612 -19.61 12.93 2.41
C PHE A 612 -19.90 14.42 2.24
N GLY A 613 -20.36 14.88 1.07
CA GLY A 613 -20.45 16.31 0.74
C GLY A 613 -19.08 16.97 0.58
N GLY A 614 -18.06 16.21 0.18
CA GLY A 614 -16.66 16.63 0.01
C GLY A 614 -15.74 15.41 -0.11
N GLU A 615 -14.44 15.62 0.00
CA GLU A 615 -13.47 14.52 0.12
C GLU A 615 -13.75 13.67 1.38
N PRO A 616 -13.64 12.34 1.31
CA PRO A 616 -13.90 11.49 2.47
C PRO A 616 -12.91 11.79 3.60
N PRO A 617 -13.22 11.39 4.85
CA PRO A 617 -12.26 11.39 5.94
C PRO A 617 -10.97 10.68 5.52
N ARG A 618 -9.87 11.44 5.45
CA ARG A 618 -8.51 10.94 5.25
C ARG A 618 -7.66 11.43 6.39
N GLY A 619 -6.77 10.59 6.88
CA GLY A 619 -5.91 10.99 7.98
C GLY A 619 -4.80 11.95 7.58
N GLU A 620 -4.38 11.94 6.32
CA GLU A 620 -3.31 12.77 5.78
C GLU A 620 -3.69 14.22 5.46
N ARG A 621 -4.95 14.62 5.70
CA ARG A 621 -5.49 15.94 5.32
C ARG A 621 -6.38 16.54 6.39
N TYR A 622 -6.56 17.85 6.31
CA TYR A 622 -7.52 18.57 7.15
C TYR A 622 -8.96 18.14 6.83
N PRO A 623 -9.84 17.94 7.83
CA PRO A 623 -11.25 17.58 7.58
C PRO A 623 -12.01 18.63 6.74
N ARG A 624 -12.58 18.21 5.61
CA ARG A 624 -13.35 19.08 4.68
C ARG A 624 -14.71 18.53 4.24
N PHE A 625 -15.03 17.29 4.59
CA PHE A 625 -16.34 16.67 4.37
C PHE A 625 -17.42 17.34 5.21
N ALA A 626 -18.67 17.24 4.74
CA ALA A 626 -19.83 17.80 5.41
C ALA A 626 -20.45 16.83 6.42
N VAL A 627 -20.51 15.54 6.10
CA VAL A 627 -21.17 14.53 6.93
C VAL A 627 -20.39 13.22 6.99
N THR A 628 -20.55 12.48 8.07
CA THR A 628 -20.25 11.04 8.13
C THR A 628 -21.47 10.29 8.68
N TRP A 629 -21.60 9.01 8.34
CA TRP A 629 -22.72 8.16 8.72
C TRP A 629 -22.27 7.20 9.82
N GLU A 630 -23.06 7.08 10.90
CA GLU A 630 -22.74 6.12 11.96
C GLU A 630 -23.00 4.69 11.47
N PRO A 631 -22.20 3.70 11.95
CA PRO A 631 -22.48 2.29 11.68
C PRO A 631 -23.90 1.91 12.11
N SER A 632 -24.59 1.15 11.26
CA SER A 632 -25.97 0.74 11.51
C SER A 632 -26.29 -0.61 10.87
N ALA A 633 -27.06 -1.43 11.59
CA ALA A 633 -27.66 -2.64 11.06
C ALA A 633 -28.78 -2.35 10.05
N ALA A 634 -29.41 -1.18 10.12
CA ALA A 634 -30.46 -0.79 9.19
C ALA A 634 -29.86 -0.54 7.79
N GLU A 635 -30.49 -1.10 6.77
CA GLU A 635 -30.09 -0.91 5.39
C GLU A 635 -30.79 0.31 4.78
N TYR A 636 -30.00 1.31 4.46
CA TYR A 636 -30.46 2.47 3.69
C TYR A 636 -29.38 2.96 2.73
N ALA A 637 -29.82 3.63 1.67
CA ALA A 637 -28.96 4.37 0.76
C ALA A 637 -28.96 5.85 1.11
N ARG A 638 -27.88 6.55 0.78
CA ARG A 638 -27.71 7.98 1.04
C ARG A 638 -27.08 8.72 -0.13
N LEU A 639 -27.52 9.95 -0.34
CA LEU A 639 -27.01 10.87 -1.34
C LEU A 639 -27.11 12.30 -0.78
N MET A 640 -25.97 12.95 -0.56
CA MET A 640 -25.91 14.39 -0.40
C MET A 640 -26.38 15.05 -1.69
N THR A 641 -27.18 16.10 -1.60
CA THR A 641 -27.62 16.91 -2.75
C THR A 641 -27.16 18.36 -2.65
N ARG A 642 -26.80 18.81 -1.44
CA ARG A 642 -26.13 20.09 -1.19
C ARG A 642 -25.24 19.97 0.04
N ALA A 643 -24.01 20.49 -0.05
CA ALA A 643 -23.10 20.62 1.07
C ALA A 643 -22.51 22.03 1.11
N ALA A 644 -23.11 22.92 1.89
CA ALA A 644 -22.67 24.31 2.02
C ALA A 644 -22.48 24.70 3.49
N PRO A 645 -21.64 25.71 3.80
CA PRO A 645 -21.42 26.15 5.19
C PRO A 645 -22.67 26.66 5.91
N ASP A 646 -23.72 27.04 5.17
CA ASP A 646 -24.98 27.62 5.66
C ASP A 646 -26.17 26.65 5.55
N GLY A 647 -25.97 25.45 5.02
CA GLY A 647 -27.04 24.47 4.89
C GLY A 647 -26.63 23.21 4.13
N LEU A 648 -27.33 22.12 4.45
CA LEU A 648 -27.13 20.80 3.85
C LEU A 648 -28.45 20.28 3.30
N SER A 649 -28.41 19.50 2.24
CA SER A 649 -29.57 18.74 1.74
C SER A 649 -29.13 17.34 1.39
N LEU A 650 -29.99 16.35 1.66
CA LEU A 650 -29.72 14.94 1.40
C LEU A 650 -30.98 14.16 1.05
N ARG A 651 -30.80 13.06 0.32
CA ARG A 651 -31.82 12.05 0.00
C ARG A 651 -31.42 10.72 0.61
N LEU A 652 -32.36 10.10 1.29
CA LEU A 652 -32.21 8.79 1.92
C LEU A 652 -33.25 7.83 1.36
N TYR A 653 -32.92 6.56 1.23
CA TYR A 653 -33.91 5.52 0.93
C TYR A 653 -33.72 4.35 1.88
N SER A 654 -34.74 4.03 2.68
CA SER A 654 -34.72 2.87 3.56
C SER A 654 -35.12 1.60 2.81
N PHE A 655 -34.36 0.52 2.97
CA PHE A 655 -34.75 -0.81 2.49
C PHE A 655 -35.54 -1.60 3.54
N GLU A 656 -35.63 -1.08 4.77
CA GLU A 656 -36.26 -1.76 5.90
C GLU A 656 -37.77 -1.90 5.71
N PRO A 657 -38.36 -3.05 6.08
CA PRO A 657 -39.80 -3.26 6.04
C PRO A 657 -40.54 -2.50 7.16
N ALA A 658 -39.82 -2.01 8.17
CA ALA A 658 -40.33 -1.22 9.27
C ALA A 658 -39.63 0.16 9.32
N ALA A 659 -40.21 1.10 10.08
CA ALA A 659 -39.57 2.39 10.32
C ALA A 659 -38.22 2.20 11.01
N SER A 660 -37.24 3.01 10.63
CA SER A 660 -35.87 2.97 11.14
C SER A 660 -35.33 4.39 11.31
N ALA A 661 -34.04 4.53 11.58
CA ALA A 661 -33.38 5.83 11.68
C ALA A 661 -31.99 5.81 11.04
N ALA A 662 -31.58 6.94 10.48
CA ALA A 662 -30.22 7.20 10.02
C ALA A 662 -29.54 8.17 10.99
N ALA A 663 -28.51 7.70 11.68
CA ALA A 663 -27.63 8.53 12.48
C ALA A 663 -26.47 9.06 11.63
N LEU A 664 -26.24 10.37 11.69
CA LEU A 664 -25.15 11.05 10.99
C LEU A 664 -24.48 12.06 11.90
N ARG A 665 -23.23 12.40 11.58
CA ARG A 665 -22.48 13.49 12.19
C ARG A 665 -22.25 14.58 11.16
N ILE A 666 -22.57 15.81 11.53
CA ILE A 666 -22.31 17.00 10.72
C ILE A 666 -20.94 17.54 11.11
N TRP A 667 -20.06 17.67 10.13
CA TRP A 667 -18.68 18.13 10.27
C TRP A 667 -18.46 19.53 9.70
N ARG A 668 -19.45 20.07 8.98
CA ARG A 668 -19.34 21.38 8.34
C ARG A 668 -20.69 22.09 8.30
N LEU A 669 -20.85 23.03 9.23
CA LEU A 669 -21.85 24.09 9.25
C LEU A 669 -21.24 25.26 10.04
N ARG A 670 -21.55 26.50 9.67
CA ARG A 670 -21.15 27.66 10.48
C ARG A 670 -21.83 27.56 11.85
N PRO A 671 -21.21 28.05 12.93
CA PRO A 671 -21.86 28.13 14.22
C PRO A 671 -23.22 28.85 14.10
N GLY A 672 -24.26 28.28 14.70
CA GLY A 672 -25.62 28.80 14.56
C GLY A 672 -26.71 27.78 14.88
N ALA A 673 -27.96 28.23 14.86
CA ALA A 673 -29.13 27.39 15.01
C ALA A 673 -29.64 26.93 13.63
N TYR A 674 -29.89 25.64 13.49
CA TYR A 674 -30.40 25.04 12.26
C TYR A 674 -31.65 24.24 12.57
N ARG A 675 -32.49 24.07 11.55
CA ARG A 675 -33.63 23.16 11.55
C ARG A 675 -33.45 22.16 10.43
N TRP A 676 -33.55 20.87 10.74
CA TRP A 676 -33.72 19.84 9.73
C TRP A 676 -35.21 19.60 9.49
N ARG A 677 -35.61 19.40 8.23
CA ARG A 677 -37.00 19.11 7.84
C ARG A 677 -37.04 18.00 6.79
N ILE A 678 -37.92 17.02 7.00
CA ILE A 678 -38.29 16.02 6.00
C ILE A 678 -39.35 16.64 5.09
N ARG A 679 -39.07 16.72 3.78
CA ARG A 679 -39.97 17.35 2.81
C ARG A 679 -41.30 16.63 2.72
N GLU A 680 -41.27 15.30 2.70
CA GLU A 680 -42.42 14.46 2.43
C GLU A 680 -43.44 14.44 3.58
N THR A 681 -43.00 14.62 4.83
CA THR A 681 -43.86 14.52 6.02
C THR A 681 -44.00 15.85 6.77
N GLY A 682 -43.12 16.82 6.53
CA GLY A 682 -43.04 18.05 7.31
C GLY A 682 -42.46 17.86 8.71
N GLN A 683 -42.10 16.63 9.09
CA GLN A 683 -41.42 16.35 10.36
C GLN A 683 -40.08 17.10 10.38
N HIS A 684 -39.74 17.64 11.54
CA HIS A 684 -38.55 18.47 11.70
C HIS A 684 -37.94 18.30 13.09
N GLY A 685 -36.71 18.79 13.24
CA GLY A 685 -36.04 18.94 14.52
C GLY A 685 -35.01 20.06 14.46
N ASP A 686 -34.58 20.53 15.63
CA ASP A 686 -33.66 21.65 15.77
C ASP A 686 -32.27 21.14 16.17
N VAL A 687 -31.22 21.80 15.65
CA VAL A 687 -29.81 21.49 15.90
C VAL A 687 -29.06 22.79 16.18
N ALA A 688 -28.39 22.87 17.33
CA ALA A 688 -27.48 23.96 17.65
C ALA A 688 -26.04 23.54 17.31
N VAL A 689 -25.40 24.28 16.40
CA VAL A 689 -24.00 24.07 16.05
C VAL A 689 -23.15 25.04 16.86
N THR A 690 -22.63 24.57 17.98
CA THR A 690 -21.67 25.32 18.82
C THR A 690 -20.24 24.77 18.69
N ARG A 691 -20.12 23.46 18.49
CA ARG A 691 -18.89 22.73 18.22
C ARG A 691 -19.18 21.65 17.19
N LEU A 692 -18.20 21.35 16.35
CA LEU A 692 -18.27 20.26 15.38
C LEU A 692 -17.36 19.10 15.82
N PRO A 693 -17.72 17.86 15.47
CA PRO A 693 -18.96 17.48 14.79
C PRO A 693 -20.20 17.48 15.70
N VAL A 694 -21.40 17.52 15.11
CA VAL A 694 -22.69 17.38 15.83
C VAL A 694 -23.44 16.15 15.34
N ARG A 695 -23.87 15.28 16.26
CA ARG A 695 -24.70 14.10 15.95
C ARG A 695 -26.16 14.49 15.74
N VAL A 696 -26.77 13.96 14.69
CA VAL A 696 -28.20 14.09 14.37
C VAL A 696 -28.75 12.73 14.00
N GLU A 697 -30.01 12.48 14.34
CA GLU A 697 -30.73 11.25 13.97
C GLU A 697 -31.97 11.61 13.15
N ILE A 698 -32.07 11.01 11.96
CA ILE A 698 -33.14 11.27 11.01
C ILE A 698 -34.05 10.04 10.95
N PRO A 699 -35.36 10.19 11.23
CA PRO A 699 -36.30 9.09 11.11
C PRO A 699 -36.51 8.71 9.64
N LEU A 700 -36.58 7.41 9.37
CA LEU A 700 -36.78 6.84 8.04
C LEU A 700 -38.09 6.04 8.00
N ALA A 701 -38.93 6.34 7.01
CA ALA A 701 -40.10 5.53 6.73
C ALA A 701 -39.72 4.22 6.01
N ALA A 702 -40.44 3.14 6.31
CA ALA A 702 -40.24 1.83 5.70
C ALA A 702 -40.33 1.88 4.17
N ARG A 703 -39.32 1.37 3.46
CA ARG A 703 -39.30 1.25 1.97
C ARG A 703 -39.62 2.55 1.22
N ARG A 704 -39.25 3.70 1.78
CA ARG A 704 -39.53 5.02 1.22
C ARG A 704 -38.27 5.86 1.08
N GLU A 705 -38.33 6.75 0.11
CA GLU A 705 -37.37 7.84 0.00
C GLU A 705 -37.73 8.97 0.96
N THR A 706 -36.73 9.66 1.49
CA THR A 706 -36.85 10.77 2.44
C THR A 706 -35.86 11.86 2.04
N THR A 707 -36.37 13.07 1.78
CA THR A 707 -35.55 14.23 1.47
C THR A 707 -35.45 15.13 2.69
N VAL A 708 -34.23 15.43 3.13
CA VAL A 708 -33.97 16.22 4.32
C VAL A 708 -33.22 17.48 3.96
N ASP A 709 -33.71 18.63 4.44
CA ASP A 709 -33.01 19.91 4.35
C ASP A 709 -32.63 20.41 5.74
N PHE A 710 -31.40 20.89 5.88
CA PHE A 710 -30.89 21.63 7.02
C PHE A 710 -30.79 23.10 6.63
N THR A 711 -31.61 23.93 7.27
CA THR A 711 -31.65 25.38 7.02
C THR A 711 -31.33 26.15 8.29
N ALA A 712 -30.55 27.22 8.18
CA ALA A 712 -30.35 28.16 9.28
C ALA A 712 -31.70 28.72 9.77
N ARG A 713 -31.86 28.90 11.08
CA ARG A 713 -33.05 29.47 11.70
C ARG A 713 -32.96 30.97 11.89
#